data_AF-A0A1F8ZU02-F1
#
_entry.id   AF-A0A1F8ZU02-F1
#
_cell.length_a   1.000
_cell.length_b   1.000
_cell.length_c   1.000
_cell.angle_alpha   90.00
_cell.angle_beta   90.00
_cell.angle_gamma   90.00
#
_symmetry.space_group_name_H-M   'P 1'
#
loop_
_entity.id
_entity.type
_entity.pdbx_description
1 polymer ?
#
loop_
_entity_poly.entity_id
_entity_poly.type
_entity_poly.pdbx_seq_one_letter_code
_entity_poly.pdbx_strand_id
1 'polypeptide(L)'
;MEKIPSIGEFEWYRNKILARETKAKELVCICMTGCRAYGAEEVRAALEKEIDQQGLSGKVELRSTGCHGFCARAPVLTIEPKGIQYGEVSPDDAFDIVSLTLKNHKLIDRLAYKALPTGEPIYHYHQIPFYKKQVKRVLADCGRIDPQKIEHYIAAGGYQSLIKVLSGMKPTQVIEEIKAAKLRGRGGAGFYTGVKWELAQRVKSFPKYIVCNADEGDPGAFMDRAVLEGVPHLVLEGMLIGAYAIGAEYGYIYVREEYPIAVEHLQIALNQMREMGLLGNNILGTGFHFDLSLKMGAGAFVCGEETALMASIQGKRGMPKPRPPFPAQSGIGGQPTNINNVETWANVPLIIQKGVEWYSQLGTEKSKGTKIFSLAGKVNHTGLVEVPIGAAIKEVVFDIGGGIPKGREFKAVQMGGPSGGCVSSQYLNLPIDYDTLQRVGAIMGSGGMVVMDENNCMVEIARFFLSFTQSESCGKCTPCRLGTTQILEILTRITQGKGRLEDIKTIKELGETIIKSSLCGLGQTAPKPALSTLQYFLKEYEEHILDRRCAGATCDSMVISACQHACPAGIDVPNYIASIAAGKYEQAVKIIRERNPFPAVCGRICIHPCEFKCRRGELDDPVAIRSLKRFAADWYLGNIGLAEEPFTVTKKQQVAVVGAGPAGLTGAYFLAKMGYPVTVFEEQPVGGGMLGLAVPEFRLPRKVIQAEIDYIESCGVEIRYSSPIDARHTVNDLMKEGYDALFIAAGAQSIRRIGIQGEDEGIEGIYYGLQLLTDIRTDKKRNLKGKVVVLGGGNVAIDVARTALRIGAQDVQIFYRRTKEEMPAWRKDIEEAIEEGVVINPLWAPKRILHDGGKLSGIEFMRSKTIFDEDGRSHLSVDEQSTRRINADALIISIGQAPDISFLTKDTQLERALWGSLAVDENSLSTNIPGIFAGGDFTTGPSTVIRAIASGRRAALAIDRYLLGKKGRLEIFDEKSAMPEPLGLALEEQSPDEKPRAGLEMEKPEARLKDFREVEKGLEESQALYEAMRCLRCDLERDLR
;
A
#
# COMPACT_ATOMS: atom_id res chain seq x y z
N MET A 1 17.32 -45.64 -17.48
CA MET A 1 16.43 -46.55 -16.70
C MET A 1 15.92 -47.68 -17.58
N GLU A 2 15.45 -48.81 -17.03
CA GLU A 2 14.74 -49.83 -17.82
C GLU A 2 13.34 -49.34 -18.19
N LYS A 3 12.91 -49.60 -19.43
CA LYS A 3 11.58 -49.22 -19.93
C LYS A 3 10.51 -50.00 -19.18
N ILE A 4 9.49 -49.34 -18.67
CA ILE A 4 8.37 -49.97 -17.95
C ILE A 4 7.26 -50.30 -18.96
N PRO A 5 7.02 -51.58 -19.28
CA PRO A 5 6.14 -52.02 -20.35
C PRO A 5 4.67 -52.16 -19.92
N SER A 6 4.36 -52.17 -18.62
CA SER A 6 3.01 -52.41 -18.11
C SER A 6 2.69 -51.62 -16.84
N ILE A 7 1.39 -51.42 -16.57
CA ILE A 7 0.91 -50.82 -15.31
C ILE A 7 1.39 -51.62 -14.08
N GLY A 8 1.39 -52.96 -14.15
CA GLY A 8 1.83 -53.81 -13.04
C GLY A 8 3.32 -53.63 -12.70
N GLU A 9 4.16 -53.49 -13.71
CA GLU A 9 5.59 -53.20 -13.51
C GLU A 9 5.83 -51.78 -13.00
N PHE A 10 5.00 -50.81 -13.38
CA PHE A 10 5.07 -49.47 -12.80
C PHE A 10 4.77 -49.49 -11.31
N GLU A 11 3.71 -50.17 -10.88
CA GLU A 11 3.37 -50.30 -9.45
C GLU A 11 4.45 -51.06 -8.68
N TRP A 12 5.05 -52.09 -9.29
CA TRP A 12 6.21 -52.76 -8.70
C TRP A 12 7.41 -51.80 -8.53
N TYR A 13 7.72 -50.99 -9.55
CA TYR A 13 8.80 -50.00 -9.51
C TYR A 13 8.55 -48.95 -8.43
N ARG A 14 7.31 -48.45 -8.32
CA ARG A 14 6.89 -47.52 -7.28
C ARG A 14 7.06 -48.11 -5.88
N ASN A 15 6.60 -49.34 -5.65
CA ASN A 15 6.79 -50.02 -4.36
C ASN A 15 8.27 -50.23 -4.02
N LYS A 16 9.11 -50.50 -5.02
CA LYS A 16 10.57 -50.59 -4.86
C LYS A 16 11.20 -49.25 -4.45
N ILE A 17 10.72 -48.11 -4.97
CA ILE A 17 11.17 -46.77 -4.56
C ILE A 17 10.75 -46.51 -3.10
N LEU A 18 9.47 -46.72 -2.78
CA LEU A 18 8.94 -46.51 -1.42
C LEU A 18 9.68 -47.34 -0.36
N ALA A 19 10.05 -48.58 -0.70
CA ALA A 19 10.84 -49.44 0.18
C ALA A 19 12.28 -48.95 0.41
N ARG A 20 12.82 -48.07 -0.46
CA ARG A 20 14.16 -47.45 -0.28
C ARG A 20 14.09 -46.18 0.57
N GLU A 21 12.99 -45.44 0.52
CA GLU A 21 12.79 -44.19 1.28
C GLU A 21 12.50 -44.42 2.78
N THR A 22 12.13 -45.63 3.21
CA THR A 22 11.75 -45.94 4.60
C THR A 22 12.89 -45.88 5.62
N LYS A 23 14.13 -45.54 5.24
CA LYS A 23 15.21 -45.22 6.20
C LYS A 23 15.04 -43.77 6.66
N ALA A 24 14.71 -43.57 7.94
CA ALA A 24 14.56 -42.26 8.57
C ALA A 24 15.85 -41.44 8.54
N LYS A 25 16.07 -40.70 7.45
CA LYS A 25 17.11 -39.67 7.33
C LYS A 25 16.49 -38.31 7.63
N GLU A 26 17.25 -37.43 8.26
CA GLU A 26 16.87 -36.02 8.30
C GLU A 26 17.09 -35.42 6.91
N LEU A 27 16.11 -34.69 6.41
CA LEU A 27 16.14 -34.13 5.06
C LEU A 27 16.28 -32.62 5.15
N VAL A 28 17.34 -32.09 4.55
CA VAL A 28 17.54 -30.64 4.39
C VAL A 28 17.13 -30.27 2.97
N CYS A 29 16.01 -29.57 2.84
CA CYS A 29 15.50 -29.10 1.56
C CYS A 29 15.91 -27.65 1.35
N ILE A 30 16.75 -27.38 0.36
CA ILE A 30 17.15 -26.02 -0.02
C ILE A 30 16.46 -25.63 -1.33
N CYS A 31 15.93 -24.40 -1.38
CA CYS A 31 15.37 -23.83 -2.60
C CYS A 31 16.49 -23.56 -3.62
N MET A 32 16.52 -24.28 -4.73
CA MET A 32 17.53 -24.14 -5.79
C MET A 32 16.97 -23.50 -7.06
N THR A 33 15.87 -22.76 -6.94
CA THR A 33 15.27 -22.03 -8.05
C THR A 33 15.42 -20.53 -7.85
N GLY A 34 14.38 -19.82 -7.40
CA GLY A 34 14.43 -18.37 -7.19
C GLY A 34 15.47 -17.91 -6.16
N CYS A 35 15.81 -18.75 -5.16
CA CYS A 35 16.82 -18.41 -4.16
C CYS A 35 18.26 -18.45 -4.68
N ARG A 36 18.52 -19.01 -5.88
CA ARG A 36 19.87 -18.96 -6.49
C ARG A 36 20.35 -17.51 -6.69
N ALA A 37 19.44 -16.59 -7.00
CA ALA A 37 19.74 -15.17 -7.10
C ALA A 37 20.22 -14.53 -5.79
N TYR A 38 20.00 -15.21 -4.64
CA TYR A 38 20.41 -14.78 -3.30
C TYR A 38 21.55 -15.63 -2.72
N GLY A 39 22.26 -16.41 -3.55
CA GLY A 39 23.42 -17.19 -3.12
C GLY A 39 23.10 -18.59 -2.55
N ALA A 40 21.95 -19.17 -2.90
CA ALA A 40 21.57 -20.51 -2.40
C ALA A 40 22.54 -21.64 -2.85
N GLU A 41 23.27 -21.44 -3.95
CA GLU A 41 24.21 -22.44 -4.46
C GLU A 41 25.45 -22.56 -3.57
N GLU A 42 25.97 -21.41 -3.11
CA GLU A 42 27.06 -21.29 -2.16
C GLU A 42 26.65 -21.86 -0.79
N VAL A 43 25.42 -21.57 -0.34
CA VAL A 43 24.85 -22.15 0.89
C VAL A 43 24.79 -23.67 0.80
N ARG A 44 24.30 -24.22 -0.33
CA ARG A 44 24.23 -25.66 -0.55
C ARG A 44 25.62 -26.30 -0.48
N ALA A 45 26.59 -25.72 -1.18
CA ALA A 45 27.96 -26.23 -1.20
C ALA A 45 28.61 -26.21 0.20
N ALA A 46 28.37 -25.14 0.98
CA ALA A 46 28.84 -25.04 2.35
C ALA A 46 28.19 -26.09 3.27
N LEU A 47 26.86 -26.30 3.16
CA LEU A 47 26.15 -27.34 3.91
C LEU A 47 26.64 -28.75 3.57
N GLU A 48 26.85 -29.06 2.29
CA GLU A 48 27.37 -30.36 1.85
C GLU A 48 28.74 -30.64 2.46
N LYS A 49 29.65 -29.66 2.39
CA LYS A 49 30.99 -29.76 3.00
C LYS A 49 30.92 -29.99 4.51
N GLU A 50 30.08 -29.26 5.23
CA GLU A 50 29.95 -29.38 6.69
C GLU A 50 29.29 -30.71 7.11
N ILE A 51 28.29 -31.19 6.37
CA ILE A 51 27.67 -32.50 6.60
C ILE A 51 28.72 -33.62 6.50
N ASP A 52 29.60 -33.54 5.50
CA ASP A 52 30.68 -34.49 5.30
C ASP A 52 31.76 -34.40 6.38
N GLN A 53 32.24 -33.19 6.68
CA GLN A 53 33.28 -32.97 7.69
C GLN A 53 32.85 -33.40 9.10
N GLN A 54 31.56 -33.27 9.41
CA GLN A 54 31.02 -33.62 10.73
C GLN A 54 30.50 -35.05 10.84
N GLY A 55 30.70 -35.88 9.81
CA GLY A 55 30.37 -37.31 9.83
C GLY A 55 28.87 -37.60 9.83
N LEU A 56 28.08 -36.72 9.21
CA LEU A 56 26.62 -36.88 9.06
C LEU A 56 26.23 -37.45 7.69
N SER A 57 27.20 -37.71 6.81
CA SER A 57 26.99 -38.39 5.52
C SER A 57 26.23 -39.70 5.72
N GLY A 58 25.07 -39.83 5.07
CA GLY A 58 24.19 -41.00 5.17
C GLY A 58 23.12 -40.95 6.25
N LYS A 59 23.23 -40.03 7.24
CA LYS A 59 22.15 -39.71 8.21
C LYS A 59 21.31 -38.52 7.75
N VAL A 60 21.96 -37.55 7.10
CA VAL A 60 21.33 -36.37 6.52
C VAL A 60 21.33 -36.52 5.00
N GLU A 61 20.21 -36.18 4.38
CA GLU A 61 20.10 -36.01 2.93
C GLU A 61 19.92 -34.52 2.62
N LEU A 62 20.81 -33.98 1.78
CA LEU A 62 20.66 -32.62 1.25
C LEU A 62 19.95 -32.69 -0.10
N ARG A 63 18.80 -32.02 -0.20
CA ARG A 63 17.95 -32.06 -1.39
C ARG A 63 17.80 -30.68 -2.00
N SER A 64 18.11 -30.61 -3.30
CA SER A 64 17.85 -29.42 -4.13
C SER A 64 16.38 -29.44 -4.52
N THR A 65 15.61 -28.48 -4.02
CA THR A 65 14.15 -28.46 -4.18
C THR A 65 13.68 -27.24 -4.96
N GLY A 66 12.42 -27.30 -5.40
CA GLY A 66 11.72 -26.15 -5.98
C GLY A 66 11.48 -24.98 -5.02
N CYS A 67 10.71 -23.98 -5.48
CA CYS A 67 10.43 -22.78 -4.71
C CYS A 67 9.59 -23.07 -3.45
N HIS A 68 10.04 -22.57 -2.29
CA HIS A 68 9.28 -22.63 -1.03
C HIS A 68 8.19 -21.56 -0.94
N GLY A 69 8.28 -20.53 -1.78
CA GLY A 69 7.31 -19.45 -1.90
C GLY A 69 7.67 -18.18 -1.13
N PHE A 70 8.40 -18.24 0.00
CA PHE A 70 8.64 -17.07 0.85
C PHE A 70 9.88 -16.26 0.42
N CYS A 71 9.76 -15.56 -0.71
CA CYS A 71 10.87 -14.85 -1.35
C CYS A 71 11.50 -13.74 -0.49
N ALA A 72 10.73 -13.10 0.40
CA ALA A 72 11.24 -12.06 1.29
C ALA A 72 12.29 -12.56 2.30
N ARG A 73 12.43 -13.88 2.47
CA ARG A 73 13.38 -14.52 3.39
C ARG A 73 14.37 -15.43 2.64
N ALA A 74 14.59 -15.20 1.34
CA ALA A 74 15.54 -15.96 0.55
C ALA A 74 17.00 -15.69 1.00
N PRO A 75 17.90 -16.70 0.98
CA PRO A 75 17.65 -18.12 0.73
C PRO A 75 16.87 -18.81 1.86
N VAL A 76 15.91 -19.68 1.48
CA VAL A 76 15.10 -20.46 2.42
C VAL A 76 15.50 -21.94 2.36
N LEU A 77 15.63 -22.56 3.53
CA LEU A 77 15.77 -24.01 3.68
C LEU A 77 14.83 -24.56 4.75
N THR A 78 14.42 -25.82 4.60
CA THR A 78 13.64 -26.55 5.60
C THR A 78 14.34 -27.83 6.04
N ILE A 79 14.06 -28.26 7.27
CA ILE A 79 14.56 -29.50 7.85
C ILE A 79 13.36 -30.39 8.20
N GLU A 80 13.22 -31.49 7.47
CA GLU A 80 12.14 -32.47 7.60
C GLU A 80 12.62 -33.73 8.33
N PRO A 81 11.75 -34.43 9.09
CA PRO A 81 10.31 -34.16 9.32
C PRO A 81 10.03 -33.18 10.47
N LYS A 82 11.05 -32.52 11.02
CA LYS A 82 10.91 -31.58 12.17
C LYS A 82 10.12 -30.31 11.81
N GLY A 83 9.93 -30.04 10.53
CA GLY A 83 9.23 -28.87 10.01
C GLY A 83 9.90 -27.54 10.35
N ILE A 84 11.20 -27.54 10.60
CA ILE A 84 11.98 -26.32 10.89
C ILE A 84 12.23 -25.58 9.58
N GLN A 85 12.13 -24.25 9.60
CA GLN A 85 12.51 -23.40 8.48
C GLN A 85 13.50 -22.32 8.92
N TYR A 86 14.55 -22.17 8.13
CA TYR A 86 15.49 -21.06 8.22
C TYR A 86 15.43 -20.22 6.94
N GLY A 87 15.55 -18.91 7.10
CA GLY A 87 15.55 -17.94 6.00
C GLY A 87 16.66 -16.92 6.16
N GLU A 88 17.01 -16.24 5.07
CA GLU A 88 18.20 -15.37 4.95
C GLU A 88 19.49 -16.12 5.29
N VAL A 89 19.56 -17.40 4.91
CA VAL A 89 20.71 -18.25 5.22
C VAL A 89 21.88 -17.86 4.33
N SER A 90 23.03 -17.65 4.95
CA SER A 90 24.32 -17.39 4.29
C SER A 90 25.24 -18.62 4.34
N PRO A 91 26.30 -18.68 3.52
CA PRO A 91 27.26 -19.78 3.58
C PRO A 91 27.93 -19.96 4.95
N ASP A 92 28.14 -18.86 5.69
CA ASP A 92 28.74 -18.87 7.03
C ASP A 92 27.87 -19.57 8.08
N ASP A 93 26.57 -19.70 7.80
CA ASP A 93 25.61 -20.35 8.70
C ASP A 93 25.65 -21.87 8.62
N ALA A 94 26.30 -22.43 7.60
CA ALA A 94 26.32 -23.88 7.38
C ALA A 94 26.89 -24.63 8.58
N PHE A 95 27.98 -24.14 9.17
CA PHE A 95 28.59 -24.74 10.36
C PHE A 95 27.61 -24.79 11.53
N ASP A 96 26.92 -23.67 11.81
CA ASP A 96 25.95 -23.59 12.91
C ASP A 96 24.74 -24.49 12.66
N ILE A 97 24.20 -24.52 11.45
CA ILE A 97 23.05 -25.37 11.10
C ILE A 97 23.40 -26.85 11.30
N VAL A 98 24.57 -27.28 10.84
CA VAL A 98 25.01 -28.67 10.96
C VAL A 98 25.33 -29.02 12.41
N SER A 99 26.11 -28.17 13.09
CA SER A 99 26.57 -28.41 14.46
C SER A 99 25.46 -28.27 15.49
N LEU A 100 24.66 -27.20 15.42
CA LEU A 100 23.64 -26.88 16.42
C LEU A 100 22.33 -27.58 16.11
N THR A 101 21.81 -27.44 14.88
CA THR A 101 20.45 -27.92 14.56
C THR A 101 20.42 -29.40 14.21
N LEU A 102 21.27 -29.86 13.30
CA LEU A 102 21.26 -31.25 12.82
C LEU A 102 21.87 -32.21 13.85
N LYS A 103 22.98 -31.83 14.48
CA LYS A 103 23.70 -32.69 15.44
C LYS A 103 23.21 -32.55 16.89
N ASN A 104 22.97 -31.33 17.35
CA ASN A 104 22.68 -31.04 18.76
C ASN A 104 21.20 -30.66 19.04
N HIS A 105 20.33 -30.65 18.03
CA HIS A 105 18.91 -30.31 18.14
C HIS A 105 18.63 -28.93 18.76
N LYS A 106 19.56 -27.98 18.64
CA LYS A 106 19.41 -26.59 19.08
C LYS A 106 18.95 -25.72 17.92
N LEU A 107 17.96 -24.88 18.17
CA LEU A 107 17.41 -23.96 17.18
C LEU A 107 18.21 -22.64 17.17
N ILE A 108 18.23 -21.97 16.02
CA ILE A 108 19.03 -20.76 15.79
C ILE A 108 18.09 -19.56 15.63
N ASP A 109 17.95 -18.76 16.68
CA ASP A 109 17.01 -17.62 16.74
C ASP A 109 17.20 -16.59 15.62
N ARG A 110 18.44 -16.36 15.17
CA ARG A 110 18.76 -15.38 14.12
C ARG A 110 18.28 -15.81 12.72
N LEU A 111 18.14 -17.12 12.49
CA LEU A 111 17.68 -17.68 11.21
C LEU A 111 16.16 -17.94 11.19
N ALA A 112 15.52 -17.90 12.36
CA ALA A 112 14.08 -18.10 12.50
C ALA A 112 13.28 -16.87 12.03
N TYR A 113 12.04 -17.12 11.58
CA TYR A 113 11.12 -16.02 11.26
C TYR A 113 10.78 -15.23 12.53
N LYS A 114 10.81 -13.90 12.45
CA LYS A 114 10.44 -13.01 13.56
C LYS A 114 8.98 -12.57 13.38
N ALA A 115 8.13 -12.90 14.36
CA ALA A 115 6.72 -12.53 14.31
C ALA A 115 6.53 -11.01 14.29
N LEU A 116 5.71 -10.49 13.39
CA LEU A 116 5.35 -9.08 13.36
C LEU A 116 4.13 -8.82 14.27
N PRO A 117 4.14 -7.83 15.18
CA PRO A 117 5.24 -6.91 15.51
C PRO A 117 6.10 -7.36 16.71
N THR A 118 5.83 -8.52 17.33
CA THR A 118 6.41 -8.92 18.63
C THR A 118 7.89 -9.27 18.60
N GLY A 119 8.45 -9.60 17.42
CA GLY A 119 9.83 -10.02 17.24
C GLY A 119 10.13 -11.44 17.72
N GLU A 120 9.13 -12.17 18.22
CA GLU A 120 9.34 -13.53 18.74
C GLU A 120 9.74 -14.50 17.63
N PRO A 121 10.74 -15.37 17.85
CA PRO A 121 11.17 -16.35 16.85
C PRO A 121 10.14 -17.47 16.68
N ILE A 122 9.78 -17.74 15.43
CA ILE A 122 8.96 -18.89 15.01
C ILE A 122 9.83 -19.78 14.11
N TYR A 123 10.06 -21.00 14.57
CA TYR A 123 10.94 -21.95 13.91
C TYR A 123 10.22 -22.87 12.93
N HIS A 124 8.95 -23.18 13.18
CA HIS A 124 8.23 -24.17 12.42
C HIS A 124 7.38 -23.52 11.32
N TYR A 125 7.56 -23.97 10.07
CA TYR A 125 6.94 -23.29 8.93
C TYR A 125 5.40 -23.24 9.02
N HIS A 126 4.76 -24.25 9.62
CA HIS A 126 3.31 -24.30 9.77
C HIS A 126 2.75 -23.26 10.77
N GLN A 127 3.61 -22.66 11.61
CA GLN A 127 3.24 -21.58 12.52
C GLN A 127 3.46 -20.19 11.91
N ILE A 128 4.32 -20.09 10.89
CA ILE A 128 4.63 -18.82 10.22
C ILE A 128 3.36 -18.33 9.50
N PRO A 129 2.92 -17.07 9.74
CA PRO A 129 1.69 -16.51 9.15
C PRO A 129 1.62 -16.67 7.62
N PHE A 130 2.75 -16.48 6.94
CA PHE A 130 2.87 -16.63 5.48
C PHE A 130 2.38 -17.99 4.98
N TYR A 131 2.67 -19.09 5.68
CA TYR A 131 2.25 -20.44 5.27
C TYR A 131 0.92 -20.88 5.90
N LYS A 132 0.67 -20.48 7.16
CA LYS A 132 -0.45 -20.96 7.97
C LYS A 132 -1.82 -20.75 7.32
N LYS A 133 -1.97 -19.68 6.54
CA LYS A 133 -3.23 -19.28 5.89
C LYS A 133 -3.33 -19.74 4.43
N GLN A 134 -2.27 -20.35 3.88
CA GLN A 134 -2.29 -20.88 2.52
C GLN A 134 -2.92 -22.28 2.47
N VAL A 135 -3.50 -22.60 1.32
CA VAL A 135 -4.00 -23.95 1.01
C VAL A 135 -3.25 -24.46 -0.21
N LYS A 136 -2.05 -24.99 0.03
CA LYS A 136 -1.18 -25.52 -1.03
C LYS A 136 -1.74 -26.84 -1.58
N ARG A 137 -2.28 -26.81 -2.80
CA ARG A 137 -2.72 -27.99 -3.55
C ARG A 137 -1.75 -28.25 -4.71
N VAL A 138 -1.56 -27.27 -5.58
CA VAL A 138 -0.64 -27.36 -6.71
C VAL A 138 0.81 -27.24 -6.23
N LEU A 139 1.07 -26.35 -5.27
CA LEU A 139 2.41 -26.14 -4.71
C LEU A 139 2.76 -27.09 -3.55
N ALA A 140 2.00 -28.16 -3.34
CA ALA A 140 2.15 -29.05 -2.17
C ALA A 140 3.51 -29.74 -2.09
N ASP A 141 4.07 -30.14 -3.24
CA ASP A 141 5.36 -30.83 -3.32
C ASP A 141 6.53 -29.88 -3.65
N CYS A 142 6.23 -28.62 -4.00
CA CYS A 142 7.24 -27.59 -4.17
C CYS A 142 7.98 -27.34 -2.84
N GLY A 143 9.31 -27.37 -2.89
CA GLY A 143 10.17 -27.26 -1.70
C GLY A 143 10.39 -28.58 -0.94
N ARG A 144 9.83 -29.71 -1.42
CA ARG A 144 9.94 -31.03 -0.75
C ARG A 144 10.61 -32.09 -1.62
N ILE A 145 10.31 -32.09 -2.92
CA ILE A 145 10.89 -33.05 -3.88
C ILE A 145 12.04 -32.43 -4.67
N ASP A 146 12.87 -33.30 -5.24
CA ASP A 146 13.93 -32.90 -6.18
C ASP A 146 13.31 -32.90 -7.59
N PRO A 147 13.20 -31.74 -8.26
CA PRO A 147 12.54 -31.65 -9.57
C PRO A 147 13.28 -32.40 -10.68
N GLN A 148 14.55 -32.74 -10.48
CA GLN A 148 15.37 -33.44 -11.47
C GLN A 148 15.31 -34.97 -11.32
N LYS A 149 14.57 -35.49 -10.33
CA LYS A 149 14.46 -36.93 -10.06
C LYS A 149 13.00 -37.39 -10.10
N ILE A 150 12.63 -38.06 -11.20
CA ILE A 150 11.28 -38.63 -11.37
C ILE A 150 10.87 -39.56 -10.22
N GLU A 151 11.82 -40.27 -9.59
CA GLU A 151 11.53 -41.17 -8.47
C GLU A 151 10.94 -40.43 -7.26
N HIS A 152 11.38 -39.19 -6.98
CA HIS A 152 10.84 -38.42 -5.86
C HIS A 152 9.37 -38.05 -6.14
N TYR A 153 9.02 -37.74 -7.39
CA TYR A 153 7.63 -37.50 -7.78
C TYR A 153 6.78 -38.77 -7.68
N ILE A 154 7.29 -39.93 -8.12
CA ILE A 154 6.61 -41.23 -8.02
C ILE A 154 6.38 -41.61 -6.54
N ALA A 155 7.38 -41.40 -5.68
CA ALA A 155 7.29 -41.65 -4.25
C ALA A 155 6.21 -40.78 -3.58
N ALA A 156 6.09 -39.52 -4.00
CA ALA A 156 5.03 -38.60 -3.57
C ALA A 156 3.62 -38.97 -4.09
N GLY A 157 3.49 -40.02 -4.92
CA GLY A 157 2.22 -40.46 -5.48
C GLY A 157 1.97 -39.98 -6.92
N GLY A 158 2.97 -39.41 -7.58
CA GLY A 158 2.93 -39.03 -8.98
C GLY A 158 2.67 -40.22 -9.91
N TYR A 159 2.02 -39.94 -11.05
CA TYR A 159 1.56 -40.91 -12.06
C TYR A 159 0.46 -41.89 -11.61
N GLN A 160 0.03 -41.86 -10.35
CA GLN A 160 -1.11 -42.67 -9.91
C GLN A 160 -2.42 -42.25 -10.59
N SER A 161 -2.59 -40.97 -10.90
CA SER A 161 -3.77 -40.50 -11.62
C SER A 161 -3.79 -40.99 -13.06
N LEU A 162 -2.62 -41.01 -13.71
CA LEU A 162 -2.48 -41.62 -15.03
C LEU A 162 -2.83 -43.11 -15.00
N ILE A 163 -2.34 -43.86 -14.01
CA ILE A 163 -2.65 -45.29 -13.87
C ILE A 163 -4.16 -45.50 -13.71
N LYS A 164 -4.80 -44.75 -12.80
CA LYS A 164 -6.25 -44.81 -12.57
C LYS A 164 -7.05 -44.56 -13.87
N VAL A 165 -6.59 -43.60 -14.68
CA VAL A 165 -7.22 -43.27 -15.96
C VAL A 165 -7.07 -44.41 -16.96
N LEU A 166 -5.84 -44.90 -17.15
CA LEU A 166 -5.53 -45.93 -18.13
C LEU A 166 -6.06 -47.32 -17.76
N SER A 167 -6.23 -47.61 -16.47
CA SER A 167 -6.71 -48.92 -15.99
C SER A 167 -8.23 -49.08 -16.01
N GLY A 168 -9.00 -47.99 -16.06
CA GLY A 168 -10.45 -48.10 -15.83
C GLY A 168 -11.34 -46.96 -16.30
N MET A 169 -10.80 -45.85 -16.85
CA MET A 169 -11.62 -44.72 -17.32
C MET A 169 -11.63 -44.63 -18.85
N LYS A 170 -12.82 -44.46 -19.43
CA LYS A 170 -12.96 -44.08 -20.85
C LYS A 170 -12.56 -42.61 -21.04
N PRO A 171 -12.04 -42.21 -22.21
CA PRO A 171 -11.68 -40.82 -22.49
C PRO A 171 -12.80 -39.80 -22.21
N THR A 172 -14.06 -40.16 -22.51
CA THR A 172 -15.23 -39.33 -22.23
C THR A 172 -15.49 -39.15 -20.73
N GLN A 173 -15.26 -40.17 -19.91
CA GLN A 173 -15.42 -40.08 -18.45
C GLN A 173 -14.40 -39.13 -17.83
N VAL A 174 -13.16 -39.11 -18.35
CA VAL A 174 -12.14 -38.14 -17.92
C VAL A 174 -12.59 -36.71 -18.19
N ILE A 175 -13.15 -36.44 -19.38
CA ILE A 175 -13.68 -35.12 -19.72
C ILE A 175 -14.84 -34.72 -18.81
N GLU A 176 -15.78 -35.64 -18.54
CA GLU A 176 -16.91 -35.37 -17.65
C GLU A 176 -16.46 -35.11 -16.21
N GLU A 177 -15.44 -35.80 -15.70
CA GLU A 177 -14.85 -35.53 -14.38
C GLU A 177 -14.29 -34.09 -14.31
N ILE A 178 -13.53 -33.67 -15.33
CA ILE A 178 -12.98 -32.30 -15.39
C ILE A 178 -14.09 -31.24 -15.56
N LYS A 179 -15.16 -31.55 -16.29
CA LYS A 179 -16.35 -30.69 -16.41
C LYS A 179 -17.07 -30.55 -15.06
N ALA A 180 -17.27 -31.67 -14.36
CA ALA A 180 -17.91 -31.70 -13.05
C ALA A 180 -17.09 -30.94 -11.98
N ALA A 181 -15.76 -31.01 -12.07
CA ALA A 181 -14.85 -30.21 -11.23
C ALA A 181 -14.94 -28.70 -11.48
N LYS A 182 -15.60 -28.26 -12.58
CA LYS A 182 -15.71 -26.85 -12.99
C LYS A 182 -14.33 -26.16 -13.06
N LEU A 183 -13.29 -26.87 -13.48
CA LEU A 183 -11.95 -26.31 -13.63
C LEU A 183 -11.95 -25.20 -14.70
N ARG A 184 -11.69 -23.96 -14.28
CA ARG A 184 -11.50 -22.80 -15.17
C ARG A 184 -10.02 -22.64 -15.51
N GLY A 185 -9.73 -22.24 -16.75
CA GLY A 185 -8.37 -21.99 -17.22
C GLY A 185 -7.65 -20.93 -16.39
N ARG A 186 -6.43 -21.25 -15.93
CA ARG A 186 -5.66 -20.46 -14.97
C ARG A 186 -4.80 -19.35 -15.57
N GLY A 187 -4.68 -19.30 -16.90
CA GLY A 187 -3.97 -18.24 -17.64
C GLY A 187 -4.78 -16.94 -17.85
N GLY A 188 -5.75 -16.64 -17.00
CA GLY A 188 -6.48 -15.35 -17.01
C GLY A 188 -7.93 -15.37 -17.50
N ALA A 189 -8.21 -15.93 -18.69
CA ALA A 189 -9.56 -15.83 -19.29
C ALA A 189 -10.65 -16.64 -18.54
N GLY A 190 -10.26 -17.66 -17.77
CA GLY A 190 -11.21 -18.44 -16.95
C GLY A 190 -12.24 -19.24 -17.77
N PHE A 191 -11.90 -19.74 -18.96
CA PHE A 191 -12.81 -20.62 -19.72
C PHE A 191 -12.89 -22.03 -19.10
N TYR A 192 -14.02 -22.73 -19.20
CA TYR A 192 -14.18 -24.07 -18.64
C TYR A 192 -13.34 -25.11 -19.41
N THR A 193 -12.37 -25.71 -18.72
CA THR A 193 -11.35 -26.60 -19.30
C THR A 193 -11.98 -27.85 -19.92
N GLY A 194 -12.88 -28.50 -19.18
CA GLY A 194 -13.55 -29.71 -19.67
C GLY A 194 -14.41 -29.47 -20.92
N VAL A 195 -15.05 -28.30 -21.03
CA VAL A 195 -15.77 -27.89 -22.25
C VAL A 195 -14.80 -27.70 -23.43
N LYS A 196 -13.63 -27.08 -23.18
CA LYS A 196 -12.59 -26.91 -24.21
C LYS A 196 -12.11 -28.28 -24.72
N TRP A 197 -11.93 -29.25 -23.83
CA TRP A 197 -11.50 -30.61 -24.16
C TRP A 197 -12.56 -31.36 -24.97
N GLU A 198 -13.82 -31.27 -24.55
CA GLU A 198 -14.96 -31.86 -25.27
C GLU A 198 -15.05 -31.37 -26.71
N LEU A 199 -14.88 -30.06 -26.93
CA LEU A 199 -14.90 -29.46 -28.27
C LEU A 199 -13.80 -30.07 -29.17
N ALA A 200 -12.57 -30.20 -28.65
CA ALA A 200 -11.47 -30.81 -29.41
C ALA A 200 -11.64 -32.32 -29.63
N GLN A 201 -12.21 -33.03 -28.65
CA GLN A 201 -12.49 -34.46 -28.75
C GLN A 201 -13.52 -34.77 -29.84
N ARG A 202 -14.57 -33.94 -29.97
CA ARG A 202 -15.66 -34.14 -30.94
C ARG A 202 -15.21 -34.00 -32.40
N VAL A 203 -14.17 -33.21 -32.68
CA VAL A 203 -13.67 -33.05 -34.06
C VAL A 203 -13.02 -34.34 -34.54
N LYS A 204 -13.51 -34.88 -35.65
CA LYS A 204 -13.02 -36.12 -36.28
C LYS A 204 -11.91 -35.83 -37.28
N SER A 205 -10.85 -35.16 -36.81
CA SER A 205 -9.64 -34.86 -37.58
C SER A 205 -8.41 -35.25 -36.76
N PHE A 206 -7.42 -35.84 -37.43
CA PHE A 206 -6.18 -36.34 -36.84
C PHE A 206 -4.99 -35.89 -37.71
N PRO A 207 -3.79 -35.75 -37.11
CA PRO A 207 -3.50 -35.88 -35.69
C PRO A 207 -4.11 -34.73 -34.87
N LYS A 208 -4.40 -34.96 -33.58
CA LYS A 208 -4.78 -33.89 -32.64
C LYS A 208 -3.61 -33.48 -31.77
N TYR A 209 -3.62 -32.22 -31.35
CA TYR A 209 -2.55 -31.63 -30.57
C TYR A 209 -3.03 -31.14 -29.21
N ILE A 210 -2.17 -31.25 -28.20
CA ILE A 210 -2.31 -30.48 -26.96
C ILE A 210 -1.09 -29.57 -26.74
N VAL A 211 -1.30 -28.45 -26.08
CA VAL A 211 -0.25 -27.47 -25.81
C VAL A 211 -0.31 -27.00 -24.37
N CYS A 212 0.84 -27.01 -23.71
CA CYS A 212 1.07 -26.31 -22.45
C CYS A 212 1.64 -24.92 -22.77
N ASN A 213 0.85 -23.89 -22.46
CA ASN A 213 1.28 -22.51 -22.56
C ASN A 213 1.99 -22.11 -21.27
N ALA A 214 3.32 -21.99 -21.34
CA ALA A 214 4.20 -21.53 -20.27
C ALA A 214 4.88 -20.19 -20.64
N ASP A 215 4.22 -19.37 -21.46
CA ASP A 215 4.66 -18.02 -21.79
C ASP A 215 4.12 -17.02 -20.74
N GLU A 216 4.57 -17.20 -19.48
CA GLU A 216 4.20 -16.33 -18.36
C GLU A 216 4.93 -14.99 -18.47
N GLY A 217 4.49 -14.14 -19.40
CA GLY A 217 5.11 -12.87 -19.73
C GLY A 217 4.81 -11.71 -18.78
N ASP A 218 3.84 -11.88 -17.86
CA ASP A 218 3.38 -10.80 -16.98
C ASP A 218 4.49 -10.36 -16.00
N PRO A 219 4.87 -9.06 -15.95
CA PRO A 219 5.83 -8.58 -14.97
C PRO A 219 5.37 -8.88 -13.55
N GLY A 220 6.26 -9.46 -12.76
CA GLY A 220 5.98 -9.87 -11.38
C GLY A 220 5.22 -11.19 -11.23
N ALA A 221 4.83 -11.86 -12.32
CA ALA A 221 4.29 -13.22 -12.26
C ALA A 221 5.41 -14.26 -12.40
N PHE A 222 5.37 -15.30 -11.56
CA PHE A 222 6.33 -16.41 -11.59
C PHE A 222 5.74 -17.71 -11.00
N MET A 223 4.41 -17.86 -11.08
CA MET A 223 3.72 -19.04 -10.56
C MET A 223 3.90 -20.24 -11.49
N ASP A 224 3.76 -20.05 -12.79
CA ASP A 224 3.98 -21.10 -13.78
C ASP A 224 5.45 -21.53 -13.74
N ARG A 225 6.36 -20.55 -13.65
CA ARG A 225 7.79 -20.78 -13.43
C ARG A 225 8.04 -21.70 -12.25
N ALA A 226 7.47 -21.38 -11.09
CA ALA A 226 7.71 -22.15 -9.88
C ALA A 226 7.17 -23.58 -9.94
N VAL A 227 6.06 -23.81 -10.64
CA VAL A 227 5.51 -25.16 -10.88
C VAL A 227 6.42 -25.94 -11.83
N LEU A 228 6.87 -25.34 -12.93
CA LEU A 228 7.75 -26.02 -13.90
C LEU A 228 9.14 -26.31 -13.34
N GLU A 229 9.69 -25.39 -12.57
CA GLU A 229 11.01 -25.57 -11.94
C GLU A 229 10.93 -26.49 -10.72
N GLY A 230 9.82 -26.53 -9.99
CA GLY A 230 9.70 -27.29 -8.75
C GLY A 230 9.09 -28.68 -8.88
N VAL A 231 8.10 -28.85 -9.75
CA VAL A 231 7.31 -30.09 -9.89
C VAL A 231 6.93 -30.34 -11.37
N PRO A 232 7.88 -30.36 -12.32
CA PRO A 232 7.59 -30.45 -13.75
C PRO A 232 6.72 -31.66 -14.13
N HIS A 233 6.94 -32.80 -13.47
CA HIS A 233 6.18 -34.02 -13.72
C HIS A 233 4.68 -33.91 -13.42
N LEU A 234 4.26 -33.03 -12.50
CA LEU A 234 2.83 -32.77 -12.23
C LEU A 234 2.12 -32.19 -13.45
N VAL A 235 2.79 -31.30 -14.17
CA VAL A 235 2.28 -30.70 -15.40
C VAL A 235 2.27 -31.73 -16.53
N LEU A 236 3.35 -32.50 -16.66
CA LEU A 236 3.50 -33.52 -17.70
C LEU A 236 2.49 -34.67 -17.53
N GLU A 237 2.19 -35.08 -16.31
CA GLU A 237 1.13 -36.05 -16.00
C GLU A 237 -0.25 -35.51 -16.39
N GLY A 238 -0.52 -34.24 -16.08
CA GLY A 238 -1.77 -33.58 -16.49
C GLY A 238 -1.94 -33.53 -18.01
N MET A 239 -0.85 -33.26 -18.74
CA MET A 239 -0.83 -33.32 -20.20
C MET A 239 -1.09 -34.74 -20.74
N LEU A 240 -0.48 -35.77 -20.16
CA LEU A 240 -0.73 -37.16 -20.54
C LEU A 240 -2.21 -37.56 -20.38
N ILE A 241 -2.80 -37.23 -19.24
CA ILE A 241 -4.23 -37.50 -18.97
C ILE A 241 -5.11 -36.75 -19.97
N GLY A 242 -4.80 -35.48 -20.26
CA GLY A 242 -5.53 -34.69 -21.24
C GLY A 242 -5.40 -35.21 -22.68
N ALA A 243 -4.21 -35.66 -23.06
CA ALA A 243 -3.96 -36.26 -24.35
C ALA A 243 -4.79 -37.54 -24.55
N TYR A 244 -4.82 -38.41 -23.53
CA TYR A 244 -5.68 -39.59 -23.53
C TYR A 244 -7.16 -39.22 -23.65
N ALA A 245 -7.62 -38.23 -22.88
CA ALA A 245 -9.02 -37.79 -22.89
C ALA A 245 -9.46 -37.21 -24.25
N ILE A 246 -8.60 -36.41 -24.89
CA ILE A 246 -8.89 -35.72 -26.16
C ILE A 246 -8.65 -36.65 -27.38
N GLY A 247 -7.80 -37.66 -27.22
CA GLY A 247 -7.28 -38.49 -28.31
C GLY A 247 -6.20 -37.76 -29.11
N ALA A 248 -5.28 -37.09 -28.42
CA ALA A 248 -4.13 -36.41 -29.03
C ALA A 248 -2.91 -37.33 -29.07
N GLU A 249 -2.19 -37.28 -30.20
CA GLU A 249 -0.99 -38.10 -30.46
C GLU A 249 0.29 -37.30 -30.21
N TYR A 250 0.21 -35.97 -30.33
CA TYR A 250 1.36 -35.08 -30.20
C TYR A 250 1.02 -33.90 -29.30
N GLY A 251 2.02 -33.39 -28.59
CA GLY A 251 1.87 -32.14 -27.86
C GLY A 251 3.13 -31.30 -27.80
N TYR A 252 2.92 -30.03 -27.42
CA TYR A 252 3.99 -29.05 -27.29
C TYR A 252 3.96 -28.43 -25.90
N ILE A 253 5.14 -28.15 -25.35
CA ILE A 253 5.31 -27.27 -24.20
C ILE A 253 6.00 -26.02 -24.74
N TYR A 254 5.29 -24.90 -24.75
CA TYR A 254 5.83 -23.62 -25.19
C TYR A 254 6.29 -22.83 -23.98
N VAL A 255 7.61 -22.74 -23.79
CA VAL A 255 8.24 -22.09 -22.63
C VAL A 255 8.99 -20.86 -23.11
N ARG A 256 8.84 -19.75 -22.40
CA ARG A 256 9.58 -18.52 -22.69
C ARG A 256 11.10 -18.71 -22.48
N GLU A 257 11.91 -18.00 -23.26
CA GLU A 257 13.37 -18.12 -23.23
C GLU A 257 13.97 -17.67 -21.88
N GLU A 258 13.28 -16.75 -21.19
CA GLU A 258 13.73 -16.16 -19.93
C GLU A 258 13.64 -17.12 -18.73
N TYR A 259 13.15 -18.36 -18.93
CA TYR A 259 13.05 -19.40 -17.89
C TYR A 259 14.04 -20.57 -18.14
N PRO A 260 15.38 -20.33 -18.06
CA PRO A 260 16.37 -21.36 -18.39
C PRO A 260 16.31 -22.58 -17.46
N ILE A 261 16.04 -22.39 -16.16
CA ILE A 261 15.93 -23.49 -15.18
C ILE A 261 14.69 -24.35 -15.49
N ALA A 262 13.57 -23.73 -15.86
CA ALA A 262 12.36 -24.48 -16.23
C ALA A 262 12.60 -25.32 -17.49
N VAL A 263 13.31 -24.77 -18.49
CA VAL A 263 13.70 -25.48 -19.71
C VAL A 263 14.60 -26.68 -19.38
N GLU A 264 15.60 -26.48 -18.54
CA GLU A 264 16.51 -27.55 -18.08
C GLU A 264 15.75 -28.68 -17.38
N HIS A 265 14.95 -28.34 -16.36
CA HIS A 265 14.18 -29.33 -15.59
C HIS A 265 13.16 -30.06 -16.45
N LEU A 266 12.48 -29.38 -17.38
CA LEU A 266 11.58 -30.01 -18.33
C LEU A 266 12.31 -30.96 -19.29
N GLN A 267 13.50 -30.58 -19.76
CA GLN A 267 14.29 -31.44 -20.64
C GLN A 267 14.72 -32.73 -19.93
N ILE A 268 15.15 -32.63 -18.67
CA ILE A 268 15.46 -33.77 -17.81
C ILE A 268 14.21 -34.64 -17.63
N ALA A 269 13.08 -34.05 -17.23
CA ALA A 269 11.83 -34.76 -16.98
C ALA A 269 11.31 -35.49 -18.23
N LEU A 270 11.36 -34.85 -19.40
CA LEU A 270 10.97 -35.46 -20.69
C LEU A 270 11.88 -36.63 -21.07
N ASN A 271 13.18 -36.52 -20.84
CA ASN A 271 14.14 -37.61 -21.09
C ASN A 271 13.84 -38.80 -20.17
N GLN A 272 13.63 -38.57 -18.87
CA GLN A 272 13.26 -39.60 -17.90
C GLN A 272 11.96 -40.30 -18.28
N MET A 273 10.93 -39.55 -18.69
CA MET A 273 9.66 -40.13 -19.16
C MET A 273 9.82 -41.01 -20.40
N ARG A 274 10.67 -40.60 -21.36
CA ARG A 274 10.97 -41.41 -22.56
C ARG A 274 11.70 -42.69 -22.20
N GLU A 275 12.72 -42.61 -21.35
CA GLU A 275 13.47 -43.79 -20.87
C GLU A 275 12.57 -44.80 -20.16
N MET A 276 11.65 -44.31 -19.32
CA MET A 276 10.70 -45.16 -18.59
C MET A 276 9.54 -45.68 -19.46
N GLY A 277 9.36 -45.18 -20.69
CA GLY A 277 8.24 -45.56 -21.55
C GLY A 277 6.91 -44.89 -21.20
N LEU A 278 6.94 -43.77 -20.49
CA LEU A 278 5.78 -42.91 -20.18
C LEU A 278 5.45 -41.93 -21.32
N LEU A 279 6.31 -41.83 -22.33
CA LEU A 279 6.08 -41.12 -23.59
C LEU A 279 6.43 -42.03 -24.78
N GLY A 280 5.85 -41.71 -25.93
CA GLY A 280 6.03 -42.42 -27.19
C GLY A 280 4.92 -43.45 -27.42
N ASN A 281 5.32 -44.64 -27.89
CA ASN A 281 4.37 -45.66 -28.34
C ASN A 281 4.01 -46.65 -27.23
N ASN A 282 2.72 -47.02 -27.20
CA ASN A 282 2.16 -48.06 -26.33
C ASN A 282 2.49 -47.84 -24.84
N ILE A 283 2.15 -46.65 -24.34
CA ILE A 283 2.44 -46.21 -22.97
C ILE A 283 1.82 -47.22 -21.99
N LEU A 284 2.66 -47.78 -21.12
CA LEU A 284 2.31 -48.80 -20.12
C LEU A 284 1.55 -50.02 -20.70
N GLY A 285 1.75 -50.34 -21.98
CA GLY A 285 1.15 -51.52 -22.63
C GLY A 285 -0.34 -51.38 -22.94
N THR A 286 -0.87 -50.15 -22.94
CA THR A 286 -2.32 -49.88 -23.02
C THR A 286 -2.83 -49.58 -24.44
N GLY A 287 -1.94 -49.51 -25.42
CA GLY A 287 -2.23 -49.03 -26.78
C GLY A 287 -2.38 -47.52 -26.91
N PHE A 288 -2.16 -46.75 -25.83
CA PHE A 288 -2.13 -45.29 -25.88
C PHE A 288 -0.78 -44.78 -26.41
N HIS A 289 -0.81 -43.81 -27.32
CA HIS A 289 0.36 -43.22 -27.96
C HIS A 289 0.35 -41.71 -27.74
N PHE A 290 1.46 -41.16 -27.23
CA PHE A 290 1.59 -39.72 -27.05
C PHE A 290 3.05 -39.29 -26.94
N ASP A 291 3.46 -38.29 -27.72
CA ASP A 291 4.80 -37.69 -27.62
C ASP A 291 4.75 -36.17 -27.41
N LEU A 292 5.75 -35.65 -26.70
CA LEU A 292 5.84 -34.25 -26.28
C LEU A 292 7.12 -33.59 -26.78
N SER A 293 6.98 -32.42 -27.40
CA SER A 293 8.11 -31.59 -27.82
C SER A 293 8.18 -30.30 -27.02
N LEU A 294 9.39 -29.96 -26.56
CA LEU A 294 9.67 -28.66 -25.94
C LEU A 294 9.95 -27.63 -27.04
N LYS A 295 9.33 -26.46 -26.94
CA LYS A 295 9.53 -25.31 -27.84
C LYS A 295 9.85 -24.08 -27.00
N MET A 296 10.98 -23.47 -27.27
CA MET A 296 11.38 -22.21 -26.65
C MET A 296 10.78 -21.04 -27.43
N GLY A 297 10.24 -20.06 -26.70
CA GLY A 297 9.83 -18.78 -27.25
C GLY A 297 11.03 -17.90 -27.63
N ALA A 298 10.74 -16.70 -28.11
CA ALA A 298 11.74 -15.72 -28.56
C ALA A 298 11.48 -14.32 -27.95
N GLY A 299 11.09 -14.28 -26.67
CA GLY A 299 10.94 -13.05 -25.88
C GLY A 299 9.78 -12.12 -26.29
N ALA A 300 8.64 -12.65 -26.77
CA ALA A 300 7.51 -11.84 -27.20
C ALA A 300 6.26 -12.13 -26.35
N PHE A 301 5.82 -11.17 -25.51
CA PHE A 301 4.68 -11.32 -24.59
C PHE A 301 3.38 -11.72 -25.29
N VAL A 302 3.16 -11.19 -26.50
CA VAL A 302 1.96 -11.50 -27.29
C VAL A 302 1.84 -12.99 -27.64
N CYS A 303 2.94 -13.75 -27.61
CA CYS A 303 2.92 -15.20 -27.83
C CYS A 303 2.25 -15.97 -26.68
N GLY A 304 1.90 -15.34 -25.56
CA GLY A 304 1.02 -15.91 -24.56
C GLY A 304 -0.44 -16.01 -25.04
N GLU A 305 -0.82 -15.27 -26.10
CA GLU A 305 -2.12 -15.38 -26.75
C GLU A 305 -2.20 -16.67 -27.57
N GLU A 306 -3.29 -17.42 -27.43
CA GLU A 306 -3.37 -18.81 -27.92
C GLU A 306 -3.11 -18.95 -29.44
N THR A 307 -3.55 -18.01 -30.28
CA THR A 307 -3.34 -18.10 -31.73
C THR A 307 -1.96 -17.59 -32.16
N ALA A 308 -1.40 -16.60 -31.45
CA ALA A 308 -0.03 -16.16 -31.64
C ALA A 308 0.97 -17.25 -31.23
N LEU A 309 0.70 -17.96 -30.13
CA LEU A 309 1.47 -19.10 -29.66
C LEU A 309 1.57 -20.19 -30.73
N MET A 310 0.43 -20.57 -31.32
CA MET A 310 0.41 -21.55 -32.41
C MET A 310 1.22 -21.09 -33.61
N ALA A 311 1.13 -19.81 -33.98
CA ALA A 311 1.91 -19.27 -35.08
C ALA A 311 3.41 -19.37 -34.80
N SER A 312 3.84 -19.07 -33.57
CA SER A 312 5.23 -19.21 -33.11
C SER A 312 5.70 -20.66 -33.19
N ILE A 313 4.91 -21.63 -32.70
CA ILE A 313 5.21 -23.07 -32.83
C ILE A 313 5.40 -23.49 -34.30
N GLN A 314 4.64 -22.88 -35.21
CA GLN A 314 4.73 -23.12 -36.65
C GLN A 314 5.87 -22.35 -37.35
N GLY A 315 6.76 -21.69 -36.61
CA GLY A 315 7.86 -20.89 -37.15
C GLY A 315 7.42 -19.59 -37.83
N LYS A 316 6.22 -19.09 -37.53
CA LYS A 316 5.67 -17.83 -38.04
C LYS A 316 5.75 -16.75 -36.96
N ARG A 317 5.65 -15.48 -37.38
CA ARG A 317 5.50 -14.36 -36.44
C ARG A 317 4.24 -14.55 -35.58
N GLY A 318 4.37 -14.33 -34.26
CA GLY A 318 3.30 -14.45 -33.27
C GLY A 318 2.23 -13.35 -33.38
N MET A 319 1.45 -13.37 -34.46
CA MET A 319 0.36 -12.42 -34.69
C MET A 319 -1.00 -13.08 -34.47
N PRO A 320 -1.81 -12.61 -33.48
CA PRO A 320 -3.12 -13.17 -33.20
C PRO A 320 -4.05 -13.18 -34.41
N LYS A 321 -4.96 -14.15 -34.46
CA LYS A 321 -6.02 -14.27 -35.45
C LYS A 321 -7.41 -14.14 -34.79
N PRO A 322 -8.37 -13.48 -35.44
CA PRO A 322 -9.73 -13.45 -34.94
C PRO A 322 -10.32 -14.86 -34.89
N ARG A 323 -11.19 -15.09 -33.90
CA ARG A 323 -11.95 -16.33 -33.71
C ARG A 323 -13.42 -16.02 -34.02
N PRO A 324 -14.18 -16.92 -34.68
CA PRO A 324 -13.83 -18.28 -35.10
C PRO A 324 -12.93 -18.37 -36.37
N PRO A 325 -12.30 -19.54 -36.64
CA PRO A 325 -12.38 -20.79 -35.87
C PRO A 325 -11.54 -20.74 -34.58
N PHE A 326 -11.98 -21.47 -33.55
CA PHE A 326 -11.22 -21.62 -32.30
C PHE A 326 -10.13 -22.71 -32.44
N PRO A 327 -9.01 -22.63 -31.70
CA PRO A 327 -7.93 -23.64 -31.77
C PRO A 327 -8.40 -25.07 -31.55
N ALA A 328 -9.38 -25.28 -30.65
CA ALA A 328 -9.97 -26.59 -30.38
C ALA A 328 -10.64 -27.21 -31.62
N GLN A 329 -11.04 -26.39 -32.60
CA GLN A 329 -11.60 -26.83 -33.87
C GLN A 329 -10.55 -26.91 -34.97
N SER A 330 -9.76 -25.85 -35.14
CA SER A 330 -8.70 -25.76 -36.14
C SER A 330 -7.57 -24.88 -35.61
N GLY A 331 -6.45 -25.51 -35.26
CA GLY A 331 -5.28 -24.90 -34.63
C GLY A 331 -3.99 -25.16 -35.41
N ILE A 332 -3.01 -25.80 -34.77
CA ILE A 332 -1.71 -26.10 -35.37
C ILE A 332 -1.91 -27.00 -36.59
N GLY A 333 -1.40 -26.56 -37.74
CA GLY A 333 -1.55 -27.27 -39.01
C GLY A 333 -3.01 -27.40 -39.50
N GLY A 334 -3.91 -26.57 -38.98
CA GLY A 334 -5.35 -26.69 -39.24
C GLY A 334 -6.05 -27.80 -38.44
N GLN A 335 -5.32 -28.51 -37.58
CA GLN A 335 -5.81 -29.64 -36.80
C GLN A 335 -6.36 -29.24 -35.43
N PRO A 336 -7.26 -30.02 -34.81
CA PRO A 336 -7.78 -29.74 -33.47
C PRO A 336 -6.66 -29.62 -32.44
N THR A 337 -6.57 -28.46 -31.79
CA THR A 337 -5.49 -28.14 -30.86
C THR A 337 -6.06 -27.62 -29.54
N ASN A 338 -5.77 -28.29 -28.43
CA ASN A 338 -6.18 -27.85 -27.11
C ASN A 338 -5.02 -27.17 -26.38
N ILE A 339 -5.19 -25.91 -25.98
CA ILE A 339 -4.15 -25.10 -25.34
C ILE A 339 -4.61 -24.77 -23.92
N ASN A 340 -3.85 -25.19 -22.89
CA ASN A 340 -4.08 -24.78 -21.50
C ASN A 340 -2.78 -24.28 -20.87
N ASN A 341 -2.93 -23.45 -19.83
CA ASN A 341 -1.84 -22.91 -19.03
C ASN A 341 -1.26 -23.98 -18.08
N VAL A 342 0.00 -23.80 -17.64
CA VAL A 342 0.74 -24.70 -16.73
C VAL A 342 -0.07 -25.07 -15.47
N GLU A 343 -0.54 -24.08 -14.70
CA GLU A 343 -1.33 -24.34 -13.48
C GLU A 343 -2.63 -25.10 -13.80
N THR A 344 -3.21 -24.91 -14.98
CA THR A 344 -4.41 -25.65 -15.40
C THR A 344 -4.10 -27.14 -15.57
N TRP A 345 -2.98 -27.47 -16.23
CA TRP A 345 -2.52 -28.85 -16.37
C TRP A 345 -2.16 -29.47 -15.03
N ALA A 346 -1.50 -28.72 -14.13
CA ALA A 346 -1.11 -29.21 -12.82
C ALA A 346 -2.31 -29.56 -11.90
N ASN A 347 -3.48 -28.97 -12.12
CA ASN A 347 -4.70 -29.32 -11.39
C ASN A 347 -5.31 -30.66 -11.84
N VAL A 348 -5.05 -31.10 -13.08
CA VAL A 348 -5.71 -32.29 -13.66
C VAL A 348 -5.39 -33.56 -12.87
N PRO A 349 -4.12 -33.91 -12.56
CA PRO A 349 -3.82 -35.12 -11.79
C PRO A 349 -4.47 -35.10 -10.41
N LEU A 350 -4.50 -33.95 -9.74
CA LEU A 350 -5.08 -33.81 -8.40
C LEU A 350 -6.60 -34.05 -8.39
N ILE A 351 -7.32 -33.53 -9.39
CA ILE A 351 -8.76 -33.74 -9.57
C ILE A 351 -9.03 -35.23 -9.78
N ILE A 352 -8.28 -35.89 -10.68
CA ILE A 352 -8.48 -37.31 -10.99
C ILE A 352 -8.15 -38.20 -9.79
N GLN A 353 -7.10 -37.88 -9.02
CA GLN A 353 -6.69 -38.69 -7.88
C GLN A 353 -7.73 -38.63 -6.76
N LYS A 354 -8.13 -37.40 -6.37
CA LYS A 354 -8.90 -37.14 -5.15
C LYS A 354 -10.41 -36.96 -5.38
N GLY A 355 -10.84 -36.80 -6.63
CA GLY A 355 -12.24 -36.66 -7.03
C GLY A 355 -12.75 -35.21 -7.04
N VAL A 356 -13.88 -35.03 -7.72
CA VAL A 356 -14.58 -33.74 -7.90
C VAL A 356 -15.03 -33.15 -6.57
N GLU A 357 -15.49 -33.96 -5.61
CA GLU A 357 -15.94 -33.49 -4.31
C GLU A 357 -14.82 -32.80 -3.56
N TRP A 358 -13.63 -33.42 -3.50
CA TRP A 358 -12.44 -32.84 -2.88
C TRP A 358 -12.04 -31.52 -3.55
N TYR A 359 -12.07 -31.49 -4.89
CA TYR A 359 -11.72 -30.27 -5.62
C TYR A 359 -12.71 -29.13 -5.33
N SER A 360 -14.01 -29.44 -5.31
CA SER A 360 -15.12 -28.49 -5.20
C SER A 360 -15.40 -27.99 -3.78
N GLN A 361 -14.76 -28.57 -2.77
CA GLN A 361 -14.78 -28.08 -1.38
C GLN A 361 -14.24 -26.65 -1.24
N LEU A 362 -13.37 -26.23 -2.17
CA LEU A 362 -12.80 -24.88 -2.19
C LEU A 362 -13.28 -24.12 -3.43
N GLY A 363 -13.25 -22.80 -3.33
CA GLY A 363 -13.70 -21.92 -4.40
C GLY A 363 -15.14 -21.43 -4.21
N THR A 364 -15.56 -20.53 -5.10
CA THR A 364 -16.94 -20.03 -5.15
C THR A 364 -17.87 -21.03 -5.86
N GLU A 365 -19.17 -20.73 -5.96
CA GLU A 365 -20.12 -21.58 -6.67
C GLU A 365 -19.73 -21.78 -8.16
N LYS A 366 -19.25 -20.70 -8.79
CA LYS A 366 -18.89 -20.65 -10.22
C LYS A 366 -17.44 -21.00 -10.50
N SER A 367 -16.53 -20.82 -9.53
CA SER A 367 -15.09 -20.99 -9.73
C SER A 367 -14.49 -21.82 -8.61
N LYS A 368 -14.21 -23.10 -8.89
CA LYS A 368 -13.73 -24.09 -7.91
C LYS A 368 -12.21 -24.17 -7.81
N GLY A 369 -11.74 -24.69 -6.68
CA GLY A 369 -10.33 -24.96 -6.39
C GLY A 369 -9.56 -23.77 -5.82
N THR A 370 -8.23 -23.87 -5.90
CA THR A 370 -7.28 -22.85 -5.48
C THR A 370 -6.75 -22.06 -6.68
N LYS A 371 -6.11 -20.94 -6.38
CA LYS A 371 -5.35 -20.13 -7.33
C LYS A 371 -4.03 -19.70 -6.67
N ILE A 372 -2.95 -19.78 -7.43
CA ILE A 372 -1.64 -19.27 -7.03
C ILE A 372 -1.54 -17.79 -7.39
N PHE A 373 -1.09 -16.96 -6.45
CA PHE A 373 -0.75 -15.56 -6.65
C PHE A 373 0.73 -15.33 -6.42
N SER A 374 1.30 -14.46 -7.24
CA SER A 374 2.62 -13.88 -7.01
C SER A 374 2.43 -12.52 -6.35
N LEU A 375 2.80 -12.42 -5.08
CA LEU A 375 2.63 -11.23 -4.25
C LEU A 375 3.94 -10.43 -4.25
N ALA A 376 3.89 -9.22 -4.80
CA ALA A 376 5.04 -8.31 -4.95
C ALA A 376 4.64 -6.85 -4.63
N GLY A 377 5.62 -5.94 -4.67
CA GLY A 377 5.41 -4.51 -4.40
C GLY A 377 5.62 -4.16 -2.93
N LYS A 378 4.84 -3.20 -2.42
CA LYS A 378 4.95 -2.67 -1.05
C LYS A 378 4.24 -3.57 -0.03
N VAL A 379 4.82 -4.75 0.23
CA VAL A 379 4.30 -5.78 1.14
C VAL A 379 5.42 -6.43 1.94
N ASN A 380 5.21 -6.72 3.23
CA ASN A 380 6.27 -7.28 4.10
C ASN A 380 6.73 -8.67 3.67
N HIS A 381 5.81 -9.52 3.20
CA HIS A 381 6.09 -10.89 2.78
C HIS A 381 5.80 -11.08 1.29
N THR A 382 6.78 -10.75 0.45
CA THR A 382 6.73 -11.07 -0.99
C THR A 382 6.92 -12.56 -1.24
N GLY A 383 6.24 -13.12 -2.25
CA GLY A 383 6.33 -14.54 -2.53
C GLY A 383 5.18 -15.16 -3.32
N LEU A 384 5.11 -16.49 -3.31
CA LEU A 384 4.00 -17.27 -3.86
C LEU A 384 2.99 -17.64 -2.79
N VAL A 385 1.72 -17.38 -3.10
CA VAL A 385 0.60 -17.56 -2.19
C VAL A 385 -0.48 -18.38 -2.89
N GLU A 386 -0.72 -19.61 -2.43
CA GLU A 386 -1.83 -20.42 -2.94
C GLU A 386 -3.02 -20.35 -1.98
N VAL A 387 -4.14 -19.79 -2.47
CA VAL A 387 -5.36 -19.59 -1.68
C VAL A 387 -6.61 -20.14 -2.39
N PRO A 388 -7.68 -20.48 -1.65
CA PRO A 388 -8.97 -20.77 -2.25
C PRO A 388 -9.47 -19.60 -3.09
N ILE A 389 -10.08 -19.90 -4.24
CA ILE A 389 -10.77 -18.85 -5.02
C ILE A 389 -11.92 -18.28 -4.18
N GLY A 390 -12.06 -16.96 -4.15
CA GLY A 390 -13.00 -16.26 -3.28
C GLY A 390 -12.40 -15.78 -1.95
N ALA A 391 -11.13 -16.09 -1.64
CA ALA A 391 -10.39 -15.42 -0.56
C ALA A 391 -10.38 -13.90 -0.79
N ALA A 392 -10.40 -13.10 0.28
CA ALA A 392 -10.42 -11.65 0.15
C ALA A 392 -9.02 -11.07 -0.17
N ILE A 393 -8.95 -9.95 -0.89
CA ILE A 393 -7.67 -9.24 -1.15
C ILE A 393 -6.96 -8.90 0.16
N LYS A 394 -7.71 -8.50 1.18
CA LYS A 394 -7.21 -8.23 2.54
C LYS A 394 -6.48 -9.41 3.15
N GLU A 395 -7.04 -10.63 3.02
CA GLU A 395 -6.42 -11.84 3.57
C GLU A 395 -5.07 -12.11 2.90
N VAL A 396 -4.99 -11.93 1.58
CA VAL A 396 -3.73 -12.13 0.84
C VAL A 396 -2.70 -11.06 1.20
N VAL A 397 -3.08 -9.79 1.25
CA VAL A 397 -2.15 -8.67 1.47
C VAL A 397 -1.75 -8.52 2.95
N PHE A 398 -2.70 -8.59 3.88
CA PHE A 398 -2.46 -8.30 5.29
C PHE A 398 -2.18 -9.55 6.12
N ASP A 399 -2.96 -10.63 5.96
CA ASP A 399 -2.79 -11.84 6.79
C ASP A 399 -1.60 -12.67 6.30
N ILE A 400 -1.48 -12.89 4.98
CA ILE A 400 -0.39 -13.68 4.38
C ILE A 400 0.81 -12.78 4.08
N GLY A 401 0.59 -11.66 3.38
CA GLY A 401 1.59 -10.68 3.01
C GLY A 401 2.16 -9.87 4.18
N GLY A 402 1.57 -9.94 5.36
CA GLY A 402 2.04 -9.20 6.55
C GLY A 402 1.77 -7.68 6.49
N GLY A 403 0.95 -7.22 5.55
CA GLY A 403 0.59 -5.80 5.41
C GLY A 403 1.66 -4.96 4.71
N ILE A 404 1.47 -3.64 4.77
CA ILE A 404 2.37 -2.67 4.14
C ILE A 404 3.60 -2.42 5.02
N PRO A 405 4.82 -2.40 4.46
CA PRO A 405 6.03 -2.09 5.20
C PRO A 405 5.96 -0.76 5.94
N LYS A 406 6.64 -0.71 7.09
CA LYS A 406 6.80 0.51 7.91
C LYS A 406 5.47 1.14 8.37
N GLY A 407 4.38 0.36 8.38
CA GLY A 407 3.06 0.81 8.85
C GLY A 407 2.38 1.84 7.95
N ARG A 408 2.80 1.94 6.69
CA ARG A 408 2.20 2.78 5.65
C ARG A 408 0.79 2.33 5.28
N GLU A 409 0.06 3.18 4.57
CA GLU A 409 -1.32 2.94 4.15
C GLU A 409 -1.40 2.18 2.83
N PHE A 410 -2.27 1.18 2.76
CA PHE A 410 -2.58 0.53 1.49
C PHE A 410 -3.33 1.51 0.57
N LYS A 411 -2.82 1.68 -0.65
CA LYS A 411 -3.47 2.52 -1.67
C LYS A 411 -4.23 1.71 -2.70
N ALA A 412 -3.54 0.75 -3.33
CA ALA A 412 -4.10 -0.08 -4.38
C ALA A 412 -3.33 -1.40 -4.54
N VAL A 413 -3.93 -2.36 -5.23
CA VAL A 413 -3.23 -3.53 -5.77
C VAL A 413 -3.51 -3.65 -7.26
N GLN A 414 -2.47 -3.75 -8.07
CA GLN A 414 -2.61 -4.08 -9.49
C GLN A 414 -2.80 -5.59 -9.60
N MET A 415 -3.90 -6.00 -10.25
CA MET A 415 -4.21 -7.41 -10.46
C MET A 415 -4.40 -7.72 -11.94
N GLY A 416 -3.84 -8.85 -12.38
CA GLY A 416 -3.98 -9.33 -13.75
C GLY A 416 -2.83 -8.95 -14.68
N GLY A 417 -1.64 -8.72 -14.12
CA GLY A 417 -0.46 -8.33 -14.87
C GLY A 417 -0.50 -6.88 -15.38
N PRO A 418 0.30 -6.54 -16.39
CA PRO A 418 0.50 -5.17 -16.86
C PRO A 418 -0.71 -4.66 -17.66
N SER A 419 -1.56 -5.55 -18.16
CA SER A 419 -2.83 -5.20 -18.80
C SER A 419 -4.03 -5.29 -17.85
N GLY A 420 -3.77 -5.57 -16.57
CA GLY A 420 -4.79 -5.64 -15.52
C GLY A 420 -5.30 -4.27 -15.05
N GLY A 421 -6.17 -4.25 -14.04
CA GLY A 421 -6.65 -3.02 -13.41
C GLY A 421 -6.12 -2.83 -11.99
N CYS A 422 -6.16 -1.60 -11.51
CA CYS A 422 -5.86 -1.25 -10.12
C CYS A 422 -7.12 -1.37 -9.25
N VAL A 423 -7.06 -2.23 -8.23
CA VAL A 423 -8.10 -2.35 -7.22
C VAL A 423 -7.76 -1.42 -6.05
N SER A 424 -8.58 -0.38 -5.84
CA SER A 424 -8.38 0.62 -4.77
C SER A 424 -8.73 0.08 -3.38
N SER A 425 -8.26 0.76 -2.33
CA SER A 425 -8.53 0.42 -0.91
C SER A 425 -10.00 0.17 -0.55
N GLN A 426 -10.96 0.79 -1.23
CA GLN A 426 -12.39 0.56 -0.98
C GLN A 426 -12.86 -0.88 -1.27
N TYR A 427 -12.09 -1.66 -2.04
CA TYR A 427 -12.41 -3.03 -2.47
C TYR A 427 -11.52 -4.07 -1.78
N LEU A 428 -10.88 -3.74 -0.66
CA LEU A 428 -9.95 -4.63 0.02
C LEU A 428 -10.60 -5.95 0.47
N ASN A 429 -11.89 -5.93 0.80
CA ASN A 429 -12.64 -7.09 1.28
C ASN A 429 -13.36 -7.84 0.15
N LEU A 430 -13.10 -7.45 -1.10
CA LEU A 430 -13.71 -8.06 -2.27
C LEU A 430 -13.16 -9.50 -2.43
N PRO A 431 -14.03 -10.50 -2.66
CA PRO A 431 -13.59 -11.86 -2.92
C PRO A 431 -12.87 -11.94 -4.26
N ILE A 432 -11.74 -12.65 -4.28
CA ILE A 432 -10.93 -12.85 -5.48
C ILE A 432 -11.54 -13.97 -6.32
N ASP A 433 -12.44 -13.60 -7.23
CA ASP A 433 -12.97 -14.47 -8.28
C ASP A 433 -13.05 -13.74 -9.64
N TYR A 434 -13.14 -14.50 -10.72
CA TYR A 434 -13.09 -13.95 -12.08
C TYR A 434 -14.18 -12.92 -12.38
N ASP A 435 -15.39 -13.16 -11.90
CA ASP A 435 -16.57 -12.36 -12.26
C ASP A 435 -16.56 -11.07 -11.41
N THR A 436 -16.18 -11.18 -10.14
CA THR A 436 -16.08 -10.05 -9.21
C THR A 436 -14.97 -9.07 -9.59
N LEU A 437 -13.77 -9.56 -9.93
CA LEU A 437 -12.67 -8.67 -10.34
C LEU A 437 -13.00 -7.89 -11.62
N GLN A 438 -13.68 -8.52 -12.58
CA GLN A 438 -14.08 -7.85 -13.83
C GLN A 438 -15.02 -6.66 -13.58
N ARG A 439 -15.90 -6.73 -12.58
CA ARG A 439 -16.82 -5.63 -12.24
C ARG A 439 -16.11 -4.37 -11.76
N VAL A 440 -14.96 -4.52 -11.11
CA VAL A 440 -14.14 -3.40 -10.59
C VAL A 440 -13.00 -2.99 -11.53
N GLY A 441 -13.09 -3.39 -12.81
CA GLY A 441 -12.10 -3.01 -13.83
C GLY A 441 -10.76 -3.77 -13.75
N ALA A 442 -10.63 -4.75 -12.85
CA ALA A 442 -9.47 -5.63 -12.74
C ALA A 442 -9.74 -7.00 -13.41
N ILE A 443 -8.73 -7.87 -13.45
CA ILE A 443 -8.87 -9.25 -13.91
C ILE A 443 -7.99 -10.16 -13.07
N MET A 444 -8.31 -11.46 -13.04
CA MET A 444 -7.47 -12.46 -12.38
C MET A 444 -6.09 -12.56 -13.06
N GLY A 445 -6.07 -12.53 -14.40
CA GLY A 445 -4.86 -12.74 -15.21
C GLY A 445 -4.11 -14.01 -14.83
N SER A 446 -2.78 -13.98 -14.97
CA SER A 446 -1.91 -15.06 -14.48
C SER A 446 -1.92 -15.19 -12.96
N GLY A 447 -2.28 -14.17 -12.17
CA GLY A 447 -2.21 -14.21 -10.70
C GLY A 447 -1.13 -13.29 -10.11
N GLY A 448 -0.51 -12.41 -10.90
CA GLY A 448 0.35 -11.34 -10.36
C GLY A 448 -0.44 -10.30 -9.55
N MET A 449 0.04 -9.98 -8.34
CA MET A 449 -0.48 -8.95 -7.44
C MET A 449 0.65 -7.98 -7.05
N VAL A 450 0.60 -6.76 -7.56
CA VAL A 450 1.57 -5.70 -7.21
C VAL A 450 0.91 -4.72 -6.24
N VAL A 451 1.29 -4.79 -4.97
CA VAL A 451 0.77 -3.96 -3.88
C VAL A 451 1.42 -2.57 -3.90
N MET A 452 0.62 -1.53 -3.71
CA MET A 452 1.02 -0.14 -3.72
C MET A 452 0.59 0.55 -2.41
N ASP A 453 1.46 1.44 -1.92
CA ASP A 453 1.22 2.27 -0.75
C ASP A 453 0.86 3.71 -1.15
N GLU A 454 0.63 4.57 -0.17
CA GLU A 454 0.33 5.99 -0.35
C GLU A 454 1.44 6.77 -1.08
N ASN A 455 2.65 6.21 -1.20
CA ASN A 455 3.81 6.79 -1.89
C ASN A 455 3.86 6.49 -3.38
N ASN A 456 3.00 5.63 -3.92
CA ASN A 456 2.89 5.42 -5.35
C ASN A 456 2.00 6.47 -6.04
N CYS A 457 2.39 6.97 -7.21
CA CYS A 457 1.53 7.82 -8.06
C CYS A 457 0.74 6.95 -9.04
N MET A 458 -0.60 7.07 -9.05
CA MET A 458 -1.43 6.19 -9.88
C MET A 458 -1.37 6.53 -11.38
N VAL A 459 -1.11 7.80 -11.72
CA VAL A 459 -0.90 8.24 -13.10
C VAL A 459 0.39 7.64 -13.67
N GLU A 460 1.46 7.65 -12.87
CA GLU A 460 2.74 7.04 -13.24
C GLU A 460 2.64 5.51 -13.35
N ILE A 461 1.90 4.86 -12.44
CA ILE A 461 1.62 3.43 -12.51
C ILE A 461 0.89 3.08 -13.82
N ALA A 462 -0.13 3.87 -14.20
CA ALA A 462 -0.81 3.68 -15.47
C ALA A 462 0.13 3.86 -16.67
N ARG A 463 0.98 4.90 -16.65
CA ARG A 463 1.98 5.14 -17.71
C ARG A 463 2.98 3.98 -17.81
N PHE A 464 3.51 3.52 -16.69
CA PHE A 464 4.49 2.43 -16.62
C PHE A 464 3.94 1.14 -17.21
N PHE A 465 2.78 0.67 -16.74
CA PHE A 465 2.19 -0.56 -17.25
C PHE A 465 1.73 -0.44 -18.70
N LEU A 466 1.19 0.71 -19.10
CA LEU A 466 0.83 0.94 -20.49
C LEU A 466 2.06 0.94 -21.40
N SER A 467 3.19 1.50 -20.96
CA SER A 467 4.44 1.50 -21.73
C SER A 467 4.91 0.08 -22.07
N PHE A 468 4.81 -0.85 -21.10
CA PHE A 468 5.07 -2.27 -21.34
C PHE A 468 4.08 -2.86 -22.34
N THR A 469 2.76 -2.71 -22.13
CA THR A 469 1.78 -3.31 -23.05
C THR A 469 1.85 -2.74 -24.48
N GLN A 470 2.30 -1.49 -24.62
CA GLN A 470 2.51 -0.84 -25.92
C GLN A 470 3.74 -1.41 -26.63
N SER A 471 4.86 -1.63 -25.92
CA SER A 471 6.05 -2.26 -26.49
C SER A 471 5.79 -3.71 -26.93
N GLU A 472 4.89 -4.39 -26.24
CA GLU A 472 4.47 -5.78 -26.54
C GLU A 472 3.39 -5.89 -27.62
N SER A 473 2.98 -4.78 -28.24
CA SER A 473 1.98 -4.81 -29.31
C SER A 473 2.51 -5.54 -30.55
N CYS A 474 1.79 -6.56 -31.03
CA CYS A 474 2.12 -7.20 -32.31
C CYS A 474 1.98 -6.28 -33.55
N GLY A 475 1.40 -5.08 -33.39
CA GLY A 475 1.26 -4.08 -34.44
C GLY A 475 0.15 -4.33 -35.47
N LYS A 476 -0.64 -5.41 -35.32
CA LYS A 476 -1.62 -5.84 -36.34
C LYS A 476 -2.88 -4.96 -36.43
N CYS A 477 -3.48 -4.57 -35.30
CA CYS A 477 -4.71 -3.79 -35.29
C CYS A 477 -4.44 -2.32 -34.93
N THR A 478 -5.02 -1.40 -35.70
CA THR A 478 -4.86 0.05 -35.53
C THR A 478 -5.24 0.52 -34.12
N PRO A 479 -6.35 0.07 -33.50
CA PRO A 479 -6.72 0.51 -32.16
C PRO A 479 -5.63 0.19 -31.11
N CYS A 480 -5.12 -1.04 -31.09
CA CYS A 480 -4.04 -1.38 -30.16
C CYS A 480 -2.75 -0.62 -30.50
N ARG A 481 -2.29 -0.65 -31.76
CA ARG A 481 -1.00 -0.06 -32.15
C ARG A 481 -0.93 1.46 -31.96
N LEU A 482 -1.93 2.18 -32.44
CA LEU A 482 -1.94 3.65 -32.42
C LEU A 482 -2.68 4.20 -31.21
N GLY A 483 -3.77 3.56 -30.80
CA GLY A 483 -4.57 4.04 -29.67
C GLY A 483 -3.79 3.96 -28.35
N THR A 484 -3.10 2.85 -28.06
CA THR A 484 -2.28 2.76 -26.83
C THR A 484 -1.10 3.73 -26.86
N THR A 485 -0.51 3.97 -28.02
CA THR A 485 0.54 4.98 -28.21
C THR A 485 0.03 6.39 -27.84
N GLN A 486 -1.15 6.78 -28.31
CA GLN A 486 -1.75 8.07 -27.96
C GLN A 486 -2.06 8.18 -26.46
N ILE A 487 -2.63 7.14 -25.84
CA ILE A 487 -2.87 7.14 -24.38
C ILE A 487 -1.53 7.27 -23.63
N LEU A 488 -0.48 6.57 -24.06
CA LEU A 488 0.83 6.63 -23.44
C LEU A 488 1.47 8.01 -23.57
N GLU A 489 1.38 8.66 -24.72
CA GLU A 489 1.83 10.04 -24.93
C GLU A 489 1.10 11.01 -24.01
N ILE A 490 -0.22 10.85 -23.88
CA ILE A 490 -1.04 11.66 -22.97
C ILE A 490 -0.60 11.45 -21.51
N LEU A 491 -0.49 10.20 -21.04
CA LEU A 491 -0.05 9.91 -19.67
C LEU A 491 1.38 10.41 -19.41
N THR A 492 2.27 10.29 -20.39
CA THR A 492 3.63 10.86 -20.33
C THR A 492 3.59 12.38 -20.21
N ARG A 493 2.70 13.04 -20.95
CA ARG A 493 2.51 14.49 -20.87
C ARG A 493 1.93 14.91 -19.50
N ILE A 494 1.00 14.15 -18.94
CA ILE A 494 0.43 14.42 -17.60
C ILE A 494 1.50 14.23 -16.51
N THR A 495 2.27 13.14 -16.54
CA THR A 495 3.39 12.90 -15.61
C THR A 495 4.51 13.94 -15.72
N GLN A 496 4.62 14.62 -16.87
CA GLN A 496 5.51 15.76 -17.08
C GLN A 496 4.92 17.12 -16.66
N GLY A 497 3.71 17.17 -16.10
CA GLY A 497 3.04 18.43 -15.73
C GLY A 497 2.59 19.28 -16.92
N LYS A 498 2.46 18.65 -18.11
CA LYS A 498 2.07 19.28 -19.38
C LYS A 498 0.69 18.80 -19.87
N GLY A 499 -0.04 18.09 -19.01
CA GLY A 499 -1.38 17.55 -19.29
C GLY A 499 -2.42 18.65 -19.52
N ARG A 500 -3.56 18.27 -20.09
CA ARG A 500 -4.72 19.14 -20.36
C ARG A 500 -5.98 18.48 -19.82
N LEU A 501 -6.98 19.25 -19.40
CA LEU A 501 -8.21 18.66 -18.85
C LEU A 501 -8.95 17.78 -19.87
N GLU A 502 -8.86 18.10 -21.16
CA GLU A 502 -9.48 17.30 -22.22
C GLU A 502 -8.87 15.90 -22.31
N ASP A 503 -7.61 15.73 -21.86
CA ASP A 503 -6.90 14.46 -21.88
C ASP A 503 -7.61 13.38 -21.06
N ILE A 504 -8.25 13.76 -19.95
CA ILE A 504 -9.04 12.85 -19.11
C ILE A 504 -10.16 12.20 -19.93
N LYS A 505 -10.89 13.03 -20.69
CA LYS A 505 -11.96 12.57 -21.56
C LYS A 505 -11.40 11.73 -22.71
N THR A 506 -10.30 12.16 -23.32
CA THR A 506 -9.65 11.44 -24.42
C THR A 506 -9.16 10.06 -23.99
N ILE A 507 -8.50 9.92 -22.84
CA ILE A 507 -8.07 8.62 -22.28
C ILE A 507 -9.27 7.69 -22.14
N LYS A 508 -10.38 8.18 -21.59
CA LYS A 508 -11.58 7.38 -21.38
C LYS A 508 -12.18 6.89 -22.71
N GLU A 509 -12.46 7.80 -23.63
CA GLU A 509 -13.10 7.48 -24.91
C GLU A 509 -12.22 6.57 -25.79
N LEU A 510 -10.93 6.87 -25.85
CA LEU A 510 -9.97 6.07 -26.61
C LEU A 510 -9.76 4.70 -25.97
N GLY A 511 -9.65 4.64 -24.63
CA GLY A 511 -9.55 3.39 -23.90
C GLY A 511 -10.74 2.47 -24.15
N GLU A 512 -11.97 2.97 -24.03
CA GLU A 512 -13.19 2.21 -24.34
C GLU A 512 -13.23 1.75 -25.81
N THR A 513 -12.78 2.60 -26.73
CA THR A 513 -12.71 2.26 -28.16
C THR A 513 -11.72 1.13 -28.40
N ILE A 514 -10.52 1.20 -27.84
CA ILE A 514 -9.49 0.16 -27.95
C ILE A 514 -10.02 -1.17 -27.40
N ILE A 515 -10.70 -1.16 -26.25
CA ILE A 515 -11.29 -2.35 -25.64
C ILE A 515 -12.29 -3.01 -26.60
N LYS A 516 -13.19 -2.23 -27.21
CA LYS A 516 -14.26 -2.75 -28.07
C LYS A 516 -13.77 -3.19 -29.47
N SER A 517 -12.66 -2.62 -29.96
CA SER A 517 -12.22 -2.78 -31.35
C SER A 517 -10.91 -3.55 -31.55
N SER A 518 -10.28 -4.01 -30.46
CA SER A 518 -9.06 -4.82 -30.53
C SER A 518 -9.33 -6.29 -30.86
N LEU A 519 -8.48 -6.87 -31.71
CA LEU A 519 -8.62 -8.24 -32.19
C LEU A 519 -8.32 -9.33 -31.15
N CYS A 520 -7.53 -9.01 -30.12
CA CYS A 520 -7.04 -9.98 -29.15
C CYS A 520 -7.07 -9.44 -27.72
N GLY A 521 -6.86 -10.33 -26.75
CA GLY A 521 -6.92 -10.02 -25.32
C GLY A 521 -6.01 -8.86 -24.92
N LEU A 522 -4.76 -8.81 -25.39
CA LEU A 522 -3.81 -7.74 -25.07
C LEU A 522 -4.40 -6.35 -25.37
N GLY A 523 -4.90 -6.13 -26.60
CA GLY A 523 -5.52 -4.84 -26.93
C GLY A 523 -6.80 -4.58 -26.14
N GLN A 524 -7.58 -5.64 -25.86
CA GLN A 524 -8.83 -5.53 -25.07
C GLN A 524 -8.59 -5.21 -23.59
N THR A 525 -7.38 -5.39 -23.07
CA THR A 525 -7.04 -5.16 -21.67
C THR A 525 -6.01 -4.06 -21.47
N ALA A 526 -5.18 -3.73 -22.47
CA ALA A 526 -4.12 -2.72 -22.36
C ALA A 526 -4.56 -1.35 -21.79
N PRO A 527 -5.76 -0.82 -22.07
CA PRO A 527 -6.21 0.44 -21.46
C PRO A 527 -6.64 0.35 -19.98
N LYS A 528 -6.82 -0.85 -19.41
CA LYS A 528 -7.39 -1.04 -18.06
C LYS A 528 -6.59 -0.37 -16.94
N PRO A 529 -5.25 -0.36 -16.92
CA PRO A 529 -4.51 0.41 -15.90
C PRO A 529 -4.89 1.90 -15.94
N ALA A 530 -4.98 2.50 -17.13
CA ALA A 530 -5.37 3.89 -17.28
C ALA A 530 -6.84 4.14 -16.89
N LEU A 531 -7.77 3.29 -17.34
CA LEU A 531 -9.19 3.47 -17.05
C LEU A 531 -9.53 3.25 -15.56
N SER A 532 -8.96 2.22 -14.93
CA SER A 532 -9.20 1.94 -13.50
C SER A 532 -8.58 3.02 -12.61
N THR A 533 -7.38 3.48 -12.92
CA THR A 533 -6.77 4.57 -12.15
C THR A 533 -7.51 5.89 -12.35
N LEU A 534 -8.01 6.18 -13.56
CA LEU A 534 -8.84 7.35 -13.82
C LEU A 534 -10.17 7.30 -13.05
N GLN A 535 -10.78 6.11 -12.95
CA GLN A 535 -12.03 5.90 -12.21
C GLN A 535 -11.86 6.12 -10.71
N TYR A 536 -10.79 5.58 -10.11
CA TYR A 536 -10.62 5.54 -8.66
C TYR A 536 -9.72 6.65 -8.10
N PHE A 537 -8.88 7.26 -8.93
CA PHE A 537 -7.87 8.25 -8.55
C PHE A 537 -7.91 9.49 -9.46
N LEU A 538 -9.09 9.88 -9.94
CA LEU A 538 -9.28 11.06 -10.81
C LEU A 538 -8.60 12.32 -10.25
N LYS A 539 -8.67 12.53 -8.94
CA LYS A 539 -8.05 13.67 -8.26
C LYS A 539 -6.55 13.76 -8.52
N GLU A 540 -5.83 12.63 -8.60
CA GLU A 540 -4.40 12.67 -8.92
C GLU A 540 -4.15 13.16 -10.35
N TYR A 541 -5.00 12.81 -11.31
CA TYR A 541 -4.91 13.33 -12.67
C TYR A 541 -5.14 14.85 -12.70
N GLU A 542 -6.15 15.33 -11.98
CA GLU A 542 -6.45 16.75 -11.85
C GLU A 542 -5.30 17.52 -11.18
N GLU A 543 -4.70 17.00 -10.11
CA GLU A 543 -3.54 17.59 -9.43
C GLU A 543 -2.31 17.67 -10.36
N HIS A 544 -2.08 16.65 -11.21
CA HIS A 544 -0.98 16.68 -12.19
C HIS A 544 -1.21 17.74 -13.28
N ILE A 545 -2.46 17.89 -13.74
CA ILE A 545 -2.82 18.80 -14.83
C ILE A 545 -2.89 20.24 -14.35
N LEU A 546 -3.58 20.49 -13.24
CA LEU A 546 -3.96 21.82 -12.78
C LEU A 546 -2.94 22.43 -11.82
N ASP A 547 -2.32 21.61 -10.98
CA ASP A 547 -1.42 22.07 -9.92
C ASP A 547 0.04 21.66 -10.18
N ARG A 548 0.29 20.91 -11.26
CA ARG A 548 1.59 20.30 -11.59
C ARG A 548 2.20 19.61 -10.37
N ARG A 549 1.35 18.90 -9.62
CA ARG A 549 1.70 18.27 -8.35
C ARG A 549 1.46 16.76 -8.43
N CYS A 550 2.40 15.99 -7.88
CA CYS A 550 2.36 14.53 -7.87
C CYS A 550 2.17 14.04 -6.43
N ALA A 551 0.99 13.50 -6.10
CA ALA A 551 0.71 12.98 -4.76
C ALA A 551 1.71 11.90 -4.28
N GLY A 552 2.23 11.09 -5.20
CA GLY A 552 3.27 10.09 -4.90
C GLY A 552 4.68 10.66 -4.74
N ALA A 553 4.93 11.89 -5.17
CA ALA A 553 6.26 12.50 -5.28
C ALA A 553 7.27 11.66 -6.12
N THR A 554 6.76 10.92 -7.12
CA THR A 554 7.55 10.02 -7.98
C THR A 554 7.84 10.60 -9.37
N CYS A 555 7.02 11.56 -9.84
CA CYS A 555 7.19 12.15 -11.16
C CYS A 555 8.30 13.22 -11.11
N ASP A 556 9.53 12.82 -11.42
CA ASP A 556 10.74 13.66 -11.32
C ASP A 556 10.56 15.05 -11.95
N SER A 557 9.87 15.16 -13.10
CA SER A 557 9.51 16.41 -13.81
C SER A 557 8.98 17.51 -12.90
N MET A 558 8.17 17.16 -11.90
CA MET A 558 7.41 18.08 -11.05
C MET A 558 7.90 18.14 -9.60
N VAL A 559 8.90 17.33 -9.24
CA VAL A 559 9.33 17.14 -7.85
C VAL A 559 10.79 17.54 -7.73
N ILE A 560 11.07 18.60 -6.96
CA ILE A 560 12.45 18.95 -6.59
C ILE A 560 12.97 17.95 -5.56
N SER A 561 12.21 17.74 -4.49
CA SER A 561 12.49 16.72 -3.49
C SER A 561 11.20 16.23 -2.86
N ALA A 562 11.14 14.95 -2.52
CA ALA A 562 9.92 14.35 -1.98
C ALA A 562 9.48 14.97 -0.65
N CYS A 563 10.43 15.36 0.21
CA CYS A 563 10.13 16.00 1.49
C CYS A 563 9.55 17.42 1.35
N GLN A 564 10.05 18.21 0.39
CA GLN A 564 9.48 19.54 0.07
C GLN A 564 8.10 19.38 -0.56
N HIS A 565 7.98 18.47 -1.52
CA HIS A 565 6.74 18.21 -2.24
C HIS A 565 5.62 17.67 -1.34
N ALA A 566 5.98 16.92 -0.30
CA ALA A 566 5.02 16.43 0.69
C ALA A 566 4.55 17.53 1.66
N CYS A 567 5.33 18.59 1.83
CA CYS A 567 4.96 19.69 2.72
C CYS A 567 3.87 20.55 2.08
N PRO A 568 2.68 20.72 2.72
CA PRO A 568 1.64 21.58 2.16
C PRO A 568 2.09 23.03 1.96
N ALA A 569 2.94 23.55 2.85
CA ALA A 569 3.53 24.88 2.73
C ALA A 569 4.70 24.93 1.72
N GLY A 570 5.18 23.77 1.24
CA GLY A 570 6.29 23.66 0.30
C GLY A 570 7.65 24.06 0.85
N ILE A 571 7.93 23.93 2.16
CA ILE A 571 9.21 24.37 2.77
C ILE A 571 10.40 23.66 2.08
N ASP A 572 11.49 24.39 1.77
CA ASP A 572 12.72 23.82 1.20
C ASP A 572 13.50 23.01 2.25
N VAL A 573 12.99 21.81 2.50
CA VAL A 573 13.52 20.89 3.51
C VAL A 573 15.01 20.56 3.30
N PRO A 574 15.46 20.20 2.09
CA PRO A 574 16.86 19.86 1.89
C PRO A 574 17.83 20.98 2.25
N ASN A 575 17.52 22.24 1.88
CA ASN A 575 18.46 23.35 2.10
C ASN A 575 18.57 23.76 3.57
N TYR A 576 17.46 23.77 4.34
CA TYR A 576 17.59 24.07 5.77
C TYR A 576 18.26 22.93 6.54
N ILE A 577 18.05 21.67 6.14
CA ILE A 577 18.77 20.53 6.74
C ILE A 577 20.26 20.61 6.43
N ALA A 578 20.63 20.95 5.19
CA ALA A 578 22.01 21.19 4.83
C ALA A 578 22.63 22.34 5.65
N SER A 579 21.86 23.40 5.90
CA SER A 579 22.30 24.52 6.75
C SER A 579 22.52 24.07 8.20
N ILE A 580 21.65 23.21 8.76
CA ILE A 580 21.85 22.62 10.09
C ILE A 580 23.12 21.76 10.10
N ALA A 581 23.31 20.88 9.13
CA ALA A 581 24.49 20.03 9.06
C ALA A 581 25.80 20.83 8.95
N ALA A 582 25.75 22.03 8.37
CA ALA A 582 26.86 22.96 8.27
C ALA A 582 27.03 23.89 9.50
N GLY A 583 26.24 23.72 10.56
CA GLY A 583 26.26 24.59 11.74
C GLY A 583 25.65 25.99 11.53
N LYS A 584 25.01 26.25 10.38
CA LYS A 584 24.40 27.54 10.01
C LYS A 584 22.92 27.59 10.42
N TYR A 585 22.65 27.58 11.73
CA TYR A 585 21.28 27.45 12.27
C TYR A 585 20.36 28.66 12.02
N GLU A 586 20.91 29.88 12.09
CA GLU A 586 20.19 31.10 11.72
C GLU A 586 19.66 31.03 10.29
N GLN A 587 20.53 30.63 9.36
CA GLN A 587 20.18 30.46 7.95
C GLN A 587 19.09 29.40 7.78
N ALA A 588 19.17 28.29 8.51
CA ALA A 588 18.14 27.25 8.48
C ALA A 588 16.75 27.80 8.86
N VAL A 589 16.67 28.62 9.92
CA VAL A 589 15.40 29.25 10.33
C VAL A 589 14.91 30.27 9.31
N LYS A 590 15.81 31.08 8.73
CA LYS A 590 15.47 32.02 7.65
C LYS A 590 14.86 31.30 6.44
N ILE A 591 15.45 30.19 6.01
CA ILE A 591 14.91 29.32 4.93
C ILE A 591 13.51 28.80 5.29
N ILE A 592 13.29 28.35 6.54
CA ILE A 592 11.95 27.90 6.97
C ILE A 592 10.93 29.04 6.90
N ARG A 593 11.30 30.24 7.40
CA ARG A 593 10.46 31.45 7.43
C ARG A 593 10.13 32.02 6.04
N GLU A 594 10.79 31.57 4.97
CA GLU A 594 10.38 31.89 3.60
C GLU A 594 8.98 31.36 3.26
N ARG A 595 8.55 30.27 3.92
CA ARG A 595 7.28 29.58 3.63
C ARG A 595 6.44 29.25 4.86
N ASN A 596 7.01 29.35 6.05
CA ASN A 596 6.34 29.05 7.31
C ASN A 596 6.82 30.02 8.42
N PRO A 597 5.97 30.96 8.89
CA PRO A 597 6.35 31.87 9.96
C PRO A 597 6.32 31.25 11.36
N PHE A 598 6.02 29.95 11.48
CA PHE A 598 5.93 29.22 12.75
C PHE A 598 6.92 28.02 12.83
N PRO A 599 8.24 28.21 12.67
CA PRO A 599 9.23 27.14 12.80
C PRO A 599 9.16 26.38 14.14
N ALA A 600 9.09 27.06 15.28
CA ALA A 600 9.14 26.47 16.62
C ALA A 600 7.86 25.70 16.99
N VAL A 601 6.70 26.22 16.56
CA VAL A 601 5.41 25.51 16.69
C VAL A 601 5.40 24.25 15.83
N CYS A 602 5.81 24.37 14.55
CA CYS A 602 5.85 23.22 13.65
C CYS A 602 6.87 22.16 14.08
N GLY A 603 7.96 22.56 14.75
CA GLY A 603 8.92 21.63 15.37
C GLY A 603 8.31 20.75 16.48
N ARG A 604 7.15 21.14 17.04
CA ARG A 604 6.49 20.42 18.14
C ARG A 604 5.27 19.63 17.68
N ILE A 605 4.35 20.29 16.96
CA ILE A 605 3.00 19.74 16.72
C ILE A 605 2.71 19.39 15.25
N CYS A 606 3.66 19.57 14.33
CA CYS A 606 3.44 19.21 12.93
C CYS A 606 3.46 17.69 12.73
N ILE A 607 2.49 17.17 11.97
CA ILE A 607 2.44 15.76 11.54
C ILE A 607 3.50 15.41 10.47
N HIS A 608 4.40 16.34 10.15
CA HIS A 608 5.64 16.11 9.39
C HIS A 608 5.49 15.21 8.14
N PRO A 609 4.58 15.55 7.19
CA PRO A 609 4.36 14.74 5.99
C PRO A 609 5.63 14.59 5.13
N CYS A 610 6.58 15.52 5.29
CA CYS A 610 7.92 15.47 4.73
C CYS A 610 8.74 14.23 5.14
N GLU A 611 8.53 13.64 6.33
CA GLU A 611 9.23 12.41 6.73
C GLU A 611 8.57 11.16 6.11
N PHE A 612 7.24 11.15 5.94
CA PHE A 612 6.51 10.03 5.32
C PHE A 612 6.96 9.75 3.87
N LYS A 613 7.35 10.81 3.15
CA LYS A 613 7.86 10.75 1.77
C LYS A 613 9.39 10.82 1.68
N CYS A 614 10.10 10.82 2.80
CA CYS A 614 11.56 10.96 2.78
C CYS A 614 12.19 9.74 2.06
N ARG A 615 12.99 9.96 1.01
CA ARG A 615 13.64 8.88 0.25
C ARG A 615 14.57 8.02 1.11
N ARG A 616 15.18 8.60 2.16
CA ARG A 616 15.97 7.83 3.15
C ARG A 616 15.14 6.74 3.83
N GLY A 617 13.85 7.01 4.04
CA GLY A 617 12.89 6.05 4.58
C GLY A 617 12.58 4.85 3.67
N GLU A 618 13.13 4.76 2.46
CA GLU A 618 13.14 3.51 1.68
C GLU A 618 14.33 2.61 2.03
N LEU A 619 15.44 3.18 2.53
CA LEU A 619 16.62 2.45 3.00
C LEU A 619 16.43 2.04 4.46
N ASP A 620 16.40 3.00 5.39
CA ASP A 620 16.26 2.79 6.84
C ASP A 620 15.13 3.69 7.40
N ASP A 621 15.38 4.41 8.50
CA ASP A 621 14.45 5.40 9.05
C ASP A 621 14.49 6.73 8.28
N PRO A 622 13.35 7.40 8.08
CA PRO A 622 13.35 8.74 7.52
C PRO A 622 14.14 9.72 8.40
N VAL A 623 14.64 10.80 7.79
CA VAL A 623 15.30 11.89 8.53
C VAL A 623 14.29 12.51 9.51
N ALA A 624 14.73 12.85 10.72
CA ALA A 624 13.92 13.48 11.77
C ALA A 624 13.71 14.98 11.51
N ILE A 625 13.12 15.28 10.36
CA ILE A 625 12.90 16.62 9.82
C ILE A 625 12.17 17.53 10.83
N ARG A 626 11.17 17.02 11.57
CA ARG A 626 10.47 17.78 12.61
C ARG A 626 11.40 18.16 13.77
N SER A 627 12.20 17.20 14.22
CA SER A 627 13.13 17.37 15.33
C SER A 627 14.26 18.35 14.98
N LEU A 628 14.81 18.25 13.77
CA LEU A 628 15.79 19.20 13.24
C LEU A 628 15.23 20.62 13.16
N LYS A 629 13.98 20.75 12.71
CA LYS A 629 13.27 22.04 12.69
C LYS A 629 13.12 22.61 14.10
N ARG A 630 12.73 21.79 15.08
CA ARG A 630 12.63 22.20 16.49
C ARG A 630 13.97 22.67 17.02
N PHE A 631 15.04 21.89 16.81
CA PHE A 631 16.39 22.25 17.24
C PHE A 631 16.80 23.62 16.69
N ALA A 632 16.70 23.83 15.37
CA ALA A 632 17.08 25.10 14.76
C ALA A 632 16.25 26.28 15.28
N ALA A 633 14.94 26.08 15.48
CA ALA A 633 14.04 27.11 15.99
C ALA A 633 14.34 27.45 17.46
N ASP A 634 14.52 26.45 18.33
CA ASP A 634 14.83 26.65 19.74
C ASP A 634 16.22 27.32 19.90
N TRP A 635 17.20 26.95 19.07
CA TRP A 635 18.51 27.61 19.02
C TRP A 635 18.38 29.09 18.62
N TYR A 636 17.57 29.40 17.60
CA TYR A 636 17.35 30.78 17.14
C TYR A 636 16.73 31.66 18.23
N LEU A 637 15.70 31.14 18.90
CA LEU A 637 15.03 31.83 20.01
C LEU A 637 15.97 32.08 21.20
N GLY A 638 16.90 31.16 21.47
CA GLY A 638 17.86 31.29 22.58
C GLY A 638 19.04 32.22 22.29
N ASN A 639 19.44 32.39 21.03
CA ASN A 639 20.71 33.06 20.68
C ASN A 639 20.55 34.38 19.91
N ILE A 640 19.49 34.54 19.10
CA ILE A 640 19.29 35.73 18.26
C ILE A 640 18.16 36.61 18.82
N GLY A 641 17.04 35.99 19.20
CA GLY A 641 15.87 36.70 19.74
C GLY A 641 14.73 36.86 18.73
N LEU A 642 13.73 37.65 19.12
CA LEU A 642 12.41 37.71 18.45
C LEU A 642 12.24 38.89 17.49
N ALA A 643 13.06 39.94 17.63
CA ALA A 643 12.86 41.19 16.92
C ALA A 643 13.59 41.21 15.59
N GLU A 644 12.84 41.45 14.51
CA GLU A 644 13.34 41.77 13.19
C GLU A 644 12.92 43.19 12.80
N GLU A 645 13.59 43.79 11.80
CA GLU A 645 13.13 45.06 11.26
C GLU A 645 11.79 44.87 10.52
N PRO A 646 10.81 45.79 10.69
CA PRO A 646 9.54 45.72 9.98
C PRO A 646 9.75 45.66 8.46
N PHE A 647 8.97 44.83 7.77
CA PHE A 647 9.01 44.80 6.32
C PHE A 647 8.65 46.18 5.74
N THR A 648 9.39 46.60 4.71
CA THR A 648 9.16 47.90 4.09
C THR A 648 7.80 47.96 3.43
N VAL A 649 6.97 48.91 3.84
CA VAL A 649 5.68 49.20 3.19
C VAL A 649 5.94 49.84 1.83
N THR A 650 5.58 49.14 0.75
CA THR A 650 5.77 49.60 -0.64
C THR A 650 4.46 49.75 -1.42
N LYS A 651 3.35 49.25 -0.85
CA LYS A 651 2.01 49.30 -1.44
C LYS A 651 1.12 50.27 -0.67
N LYS A 652 0.13 50.85 -1.36
CA LYS A 652 -0.85 51.76 -0.75
C LYS A 652 -2.13 51.05 -0.30
N GLN A 653 -2.41 49.90 -0.92
CA GLN A 653 -3.62 49.12 -0.66
C GLN A 653 -3.56 48.52 0.75
N GLN A 654 -4.65 48.57 1.50
CA GLN A 654 -4.74 48.04 2.86
C GLN A 654 -5.46 46.70 2.88
N VAL A 655 -4.98 45.76 3.70
CA VAL A 655 -5.58 44.43 3.83
C VAL A 655 -6.00 44.15 5.27
N ALA A 656 -7.26 43.73 5.45
CA ALA A 656 -7.77 43.26 6.73
C ALA A 656 -7.73 41.74 6.82
N VAL A 657 -7.32 41.20 7.97
CA VAL A 657 -7.37 39.76 8.26
C VAL A 657 -8.23 39.54 9.50
N VAL A 658 -9.21 38.64 9.42
CA VAL A 658 -10.10 38.31 10.53
C VAL A 658 -9.67 36.97 11.14
N GLY A 659 -9.19 37.02 12.38
CA GLY A 659 -8.69 35.89 13.17
C GLY A 659 -7.16 35.81 13.19
N ALA A 660 -6.57 35.86 14.39
CA ALA A 660 -5.14 35.70 14.65
C ALA A 660 -4.75 34.22 14.88
N GLY A 661 -5.38 33.29 14.16
CA GLY A 661 -4.98 31.89 14.10
C GLY A 661 -3.82 31.63 13.12
N PRO A 662 -3.35 30.37 13.01
CA PRO A 662 -2.20 30.04 12.15
C PRO A 662 -2.39 30.45 10.68
N ALA A 663 -3.60 30.29 10.13
CA ALA A 663 -3.90 30.70 8.76
C ALA A 663 -3.87 32.23 8.62
N GLY A 664 -4.57 32.96 9.50
CA GLY A 664 -4.67 34.41 9.46
C GLY A 664 -3.32 35.10 9.65
N LEU A 665 -2.57 34.73 10.70
CA LEU A 665 -1.23 35.25 10.97
C LEU A 665 -0.24 34.92 9.85
N THR A 666 -0.33 33.74 9.24
CA THR A 666 0.49 33.40 8.07
C THR A 666 0.15 34.29 6.88
N GLY A 667 -1.13 34.50 6.60
CA GLY A 667 -1.59 35.40 5.54
C GLY A 667 -1.08 36.82 5.77
N ALA A 668 -1.22 37.33 6.99
CA ALA A 668 -0.77 38.65 7.37
C ALA A 668 0.75 38.82 7.23
N TYR A 669 1.53 37.86 7.72
CA TYR A 669 2.99 37.85 7.59
C TYR A 669 3.44 37.94 6.12
N PHE A 670 2.85 37.15 5.23
CA PHE A 670 3.23 37.16 3.81
C PHE A 670 2.75 38.41 3.07
N LEU A 671 1.58 38.94 3.40
CA LEU A 671 1.10 40.21 2.84
C LEU A 671 1.98 41.39 3.28
N ALA A 672 2.38 41.43 4.55
CA ALA A 672 3.34 42.42 5.06
C ALA A 672 4.69 42.29 4.35
N LYS A 673 5.18 41.05 4.16
CA LYS A 673 6.41 40.78 3.39
C LYS A 673 6.32 41.24 1.92
N MET A 674 5.12 41.23 1.33
CA MET A 674 4.86 41.75 -0.02
C MET A 674 4.71 43.29 -0.07
N GLY A 675 4.77 43.95 1.10
CA GLY A 675 4.79 45.41 1.25
C GLY A 675 3.42 46.05 1.47
N TYR A 676 2.39 45.26 1.80
CA TYR A 676 1.05 45.76 2.15
C TYR A 676 0.99 46.13 3.65
N PRO A 677 0.34 47.25 4.01
CA PRO A 677 -0.16 47.47 5.38
C PRO A 677 -1.24 46.42 5.71
N VAL A 678 -1.07 45.70 6.82
CA VAL A 678 -1.99 44.63 7.24
C VAL A 678 -2.43 44.81 8.69
N THR A 679 -3.74 44.75 8.90
CA THR A 679 -4.37 44.76 10.21
C THR A 679 -5.09 43.44 10.46
N VAL A 680 -4.75 42.77 11.56
CA VAL A 680 -5.40 41.53 12.02
C VAL A 680 -6.39 41.87 13.13
N PHE A 681 -7.64 41.48 12.96
CA PHE A 681 -8.70 41.62 13.97
C PHE A 681 -8.89 40.29 14.70
N GLU A 682 -8.65 40.29 16.01
CA GLU A 682 -8.80 39.12 16.87
C GLU A 682 -9.85 39.38 17.96
N GLU A 683 -10.80 38.47 18.09
CA GLU A 683 -11.85 38.56 19.11
C GLU A 683 -11.27 38.37 20.52
N GLN A 684 -10.31 37.46 20.66
CA GLN A 684 -9.71 37.12 21.95
C GLN A 684 -8.66 38.17 22.40
N PRO A 685 -8.34 38.22 23.70
CA PRO A 685 -7.26 39.08 24.21
C PRO A 685 -5.85 38.55 23.90
N VAL A 686 -5.74 37.40 23.24
CA VAL A 686 -4.48 36.72 22.90
C VAL A 686 -4.53 36.15 21.49
N GLY A 687 -3.38 36.08 20.82
CA GLY A 687 -3.26 35.50 19.49
C GLY A 687 -3.00 34.00 19.49
N GLY A 688 -2.92 33.41 18.29
CA GLY A 688 -2.59 32.00 18.07
C GLY A 688 -3.81 31.09 17.85
N GLY A 689 -5.04 31.61 18.02
CA GLY A 689 -6.28 30.87 17.83
C GLY A 689 -6.27 29.52 18.57
N MET A 690 -6.63 28.44 17.87
CA MET A 690 -6.68 27.09 18.45
C MET A 690 -5.33 26.58 19.01
N LEU A 691 -4.19 27.08 18.53
CA LEU A 691 -2.88 26.74 19.12
C LEU A 691 -2.78 27.26 20.54
N GLY A 692 -3.21 28.50 20.76
CA GLY A 692 -3.20 29.17 22.05
C GLY A 692 -4.28 28.63 22.99
N LEU A 693 -5.47 28.35 22.44
CA LEU A 693 -6.68 28.03 23.21
C LEU A 693 -6.86 26.55 23.55
N ALA A 694 -6.53 25.62 22.65
CA ALA A 694 -6.90 24.21 22.81
C ALA A 694 -5.73 23.22 22.86
N VAL A 695 -4.56 23.58 22.32
CA VAL A 695 -3.40 22.67 22.36
C VAL A 695 -2.80 22.66 23.78
N PRO A 696 -2.67 21.48 24.44
CA PRO A 696 -2.16 21.42 25.80
C PRO A 696 -0.71 21.92 25.96
N GLU A 697 -0.39 22.45 27.14
CA GLU A 697 0.93 23.05 27.42
C GLU A 697 2.10 22.06 27.37
N PHE A 698 1.83 20.80 27.73
CA PHE A 698 2.83 19.74 27.68
C PHE A 698 3.21 19.35 26.24
N ARG A 699 2.43 19.78 25.23
CA ARG A 699 2.74 19.61 23.80
C ARG A 699 3.28 20.87 23.17
N LEU A 700 2.68 22.02 23.51
CA LEU A 700 3.02 23.31 22.93
C LEU A 700 2.97 24.40 24.02
N PRO A 701 4.14 24.83 24.54
CA PRO A 701 4.20 25.86 25.57
C PRO A 701 3.67 27.21 25.08
N ARG A 702 2.94 27.95 25.94
CA ARG A 702 2.38 29.29 25.58
C ARG A 702 3.47 30.26 25.14
N LYS A 703 4.61 30.24 25.85
CA LYS A 703 5.78 31.09 25.53
C LYS A 703 6.30 30.89 24.10
N VAL A 704 6.19 29.68 23.55
CA VAL A 704 6.65 29.38 22.18
C VAL A 704 5.69 29.97 21.14
N ILE A 705 4.38 29.92 21.43
CA ILE A 705 3.36 30.52 20.56
C ILE A 705 3.52 32.04 20.57
N GLN A 706 3.64 32.63 21.77
CA GLN A 706 3.79 34.08 21.92
C GLN A 706 5.05 34.58 21.23
N ALA A 707 6.19 33.89 21.40
CA ALA A 707 7.43 34.21 20.71
C ALA A 707 7.27 34.33 19.17
N GLU A 708 6.54 33.40 18.54
CA GLU A 708 6.31 33.45 17.09
C GLU A 708 5.34 34.57 16.68
N ILE A 709 4.36 34.89 17.53
CA ILE A 709 3.45 36.03 17.32
C ILE A 709 4.22 37.34 17.43
N ASP A 710 5.02 37.51 18.49
CA ASP A 710 5.85 38.69 18.72
C ASP A 710 6.80 38.91 17.53
N TYR A 711 7.36 37.84 16.97
CA TYR A 711 8.15 37.92 15.74
C TYR A 711 7.33 38.47 14.57
N ILE A 712 6.10 37.97 14.35
CA ILE A 712 5.23 38.42 13.26
C ILE A 712 4.83 39.90 13.44
N GLU A 713 4.55 40.33 14.67
CA GLU A 713 4.28 41.74 14.99
C GLU A 713 5.51 42.60 14.73
N SER A 714 6.71 42.15 15.13
CA SER A 714 7.96 42.88 14.86
C SER A 714 8.24 43.06 13.37
N CYS A 715 7.74 42.14 12.52
CA CYS A 715 7.82 42.25 11.07
C CYS A 715 6.87 43.30 10.46
N GLY A 716 6.08 44.03 11.27
CA GLY A 716 5.21 45.12 10.82
C GLY A 716 3.74 44.76 10.63
N VAL A 717 3.27 43.64 11.21
CA VAL A 717 1.84 43.28 11.24
C VAL A 717 1.16 43.91 12.45
N GLU A 718 0.08 44.66 12.25
CA GLU A 718 -0.72 45.23 13.35
C GLU A 718 -1.78 44.22 13.80
N ILE A 719 -1.78 43.81 15.07
CA ILE A 719 -2.81 42.93 15.64
C ILE A 719 -3.68 43.72 16.63
N ARG A 720 -4.98 43.75 16.36
CA ARG A 720 -5.99 44.35 17.23
C ARG A 720 -6.74 43.26 17.99
N TYR A 721 -6.32 43.05 19.23
CA TYR A 721 -6.98 42.14 20.16
C TYR A 721 -8.32 42.70 20.67
N SER A 722 -9.18 41.82 21.18
CA SER A 722 -10.51 42.20 21.71
C SER A 722 -11.36 43.02 20.73
N SER A 723 -11.20 42.75 19.43
CA SER A 723 -11.85 43.46 18.33
C SER A 723 -12.67 42.48 17.47
N PRO A 724 -13.80 41.96 18.00
CA PRO A 724 -14.62 40.99 17.29
C PRO A 724 -15.22 41.58 16.01
N ILE A 725 -15.24 40.77 14.94
CA ILE A 725 -16.03 41.04 13.74
C ILE A 725 -17.34 40.28 13.89
N ASP A 726 -18.43 41.00 14.12
CA ASP A 726 -19.74 40.46 14.50
C ASP A 726 -20.90 41.23 13.83
N ALA A 727 -22.13 41.05 14.32
CA ALA A 727 -23.31 41.74 13.79
C ALA A 727 -23.28 43.27 13.95
N ARG A 728 -22.43 43.82 14.82
CA ARG A 728 -22.29 45.27 15.08
C ARG A 728 -21.13 45.89 14.29
N HIS A 729 -20.14 45.08 13.91
CA HIS A 729 -19.02 45.48 13.07
C HIS A 729 -18.69 44.34 12.09
N THR A 730 -19.28 44.42 10.89
CA THR A 730 -19.29 43.29 9.95
C THR A 730 -18.10 43.30 8.99
N VAL A 731 -17.87 42.17 8.32
CA VAL A 731 -16.90 42.05 7.21
C VAL A 731 -17.13 43.10 6.11
N ASN A 732 -18.39 43.47 5.85
CA ASN A 732 -18.73 44.49 4.86
C ASN A 732 -18.42 45.91 5.34
N ASP A 733 -18.40 46.13 6.66
CA ASP A 733 -18.06 47.43 7.23
C ASP A 733 -16.56 47.69 7.12
N LEU A 734 -15.72 46.67 7.33
CA LEU A 734 -14.29 46.75 7.03
C LEU A 734 -14.02 47.17 5.57
N MET A 735 -14.75 46.64 4.59
CA MET A 735 -14.61 47.10 3.20
C MET A 735 -14.99 48.59 3.02
N LYS A 736 -15.97 49.11 3.78
CA LYS A 736 -16.34 50.54 3.77
C LYS A 736 -15.33 51.42 4.51
N GLU A 737 -14.58 50.86 5.45
CA GLU A 737 -13.53 51.54 6.22
C GLU A 737 -12.23 51.76 5.41
N GLY A 738 -12.17 51.26 4.17
CA GLY A 738 -11.07 51.54 3.24
C GLY A 738 -10.08 50.39 3.05
N TYR A 739 -10.39 49.18 3.53
CA TYR A 739 -9.60 47.99 3.20
C TYR A 739 -9.92 47.50 1.77
N ASP A 740 -8.89 47.32 0.94
CA ASP A 740 -9.01 46.92 -0.47
C ASP A 740 -9.23 45.41 -0.64
N ALA A 741 -8.81 44.62 0.35
CA ALA A 741 -9.03 43.18 0.39
C ALA A 741 -9.17 42.69 1.84
N LEU A 742 -9.86 41.56 2.00
CA LEU A 742 -10.13 40.95 3.30
C LEU A 742 -9.92 39.44 3.27
N PHE A 743 -9.25 38.91 4.31
CA PHE A 743 -9.07 37.48 4.52
C PHE A 743 -9.75 36.99 5.80
N ILE A 744 -10.74 36.09 5.67
CA ILE A 744 -11.46 35.48 6.80
C ILE A 744 -10.79 34.16 7.18
N ALA A 745 -10.21 34.12 8.38
CA ALA A 745 -9.50 32.98 8.94
C ALA A 745 -9.96 32.66 10.39
N ALA A 746 -11.28 32.72 10.63
CA ALA A 746 -11.89 32.60 11.97
C ALA A 746 -11.76 31.20 12.63
N GLY A 747 -11.38 30.17 11.88
CA GLY A 747 -11.20 28.80 12.37
C GLY A 747 -12.52 28.05 12.66
N ALA A 748 -12.42 26.82 13.17
CA ALA A 748 -13.55 25.94 13.49
C ALA A 748 -13.70 25.77 15.01
N GLN A 749 -14.38 26.71 15.66
CA GLN A 749 -14.45 26.78 17.12
C GLN A 749 -15.76 26.21 17.71
N SER A 750 -16.75 25.86 16.88
CA SER A 750 -18.06 25.42 17.37
C SER A 750 -18.08 23.94 17.76
N ILE A 751 -18.85 23.65 18.81
CA ILE A 751 -18.98 22.32 19.44
C ILE A 751 -20.11 21.54 18.75
N ARG A 752 -19.89 20.26 18.44
CA ARG A 752 -20.93 19.35 17.95
C ARG A 752 -21.56 18.55 19.10
N ARG A 753 -22.89 18.47 19.12
CA ARG A 753 -23.67 17.55 19.98
C ARG A 753 -23.82 16.19 19.30
N ILE A 754 -23.95 15.13 20.09
CA ILE A 754 -24.11 13.77 19.58
C ILE A 754 -25.57 13.54 19.12
N GLY A 755 -26.53 14.14 19.82
CA GLY A 755 -27.96 14.00 19.57
C GLY A 755 -28.54 12.69 20.12
N ILE A 756 -28.01 12.18 21.23
CA ILE A 756 -28.49 10.94 21.87
C ILE A 756 -29.35 11.22 23.11
N GLN A 757 -30.19 10.26 23.49
CA GLN A 757 -31.02 10.36 24.69
C GLN A 757 -30.16 10.58 25.94
N GLY A 758 -30.55 11.56 26.77
CA GLY A 758 -29.86 11.92 28.02
C GLY A 758 -28.73 12.95 27.85
N GLU A 759 -28.52 13.51 26.65
CA GLU A 759 -27.62 14.65 26.39
C GLU A 759 -28.34 15.98 26.65
N ASP A 760 -28.87 16.17 27.86
CA ASP A 760 -29.58 17.39 28.27
C ASP A 760 -28.60 18.47 28.77
N GLU A 761 -28.95 19.75 28.57
CA GLU A 761 -28.17 20.87 29.09
C GLU A 761 -28.26 20.95 30.62
N GLY A 762 -27.13 21.26 31.27
CA GLY A 762 -27.08 21.46 32.73
C GLY A 762 -26.86 20.18 33.56
N ILE A 763 -26.64 19.02 32.93
CA ILE A 763 -26.24 17.80 33.65
C ILE A 763 -24.83 17.95 34.22
N GLU A 764 -24.69 17.76 35.53
CA GLU A 764 -23.38 17.75 36.20
C GLU A 764 -22.57 16.52 35.78
N GLY A 765 -21.34 16.73 35.32
CA GLY A 765 -20.42 15.66 34.91
C GLY A 765 -20.31 15.46 33.39
N ILE A 766 -21.07 16.18 32.57
CA ILE A 766 -20.90 16.19 31.11
C ILE A 766 -20.05 17.39 30.70
N TYR A 767 -19.00 17.14 29.92
CA TYR A 767 -18.08 18.15 29.41
C TYR A 767 -17.93 18.01 27.89
N TYR A 768 -17.63 19.11 27.22
CA TYR A 768 -17.22 19.11 25.82
C TYR A 768 -15.71 19.30 25.74
N GLY A 769 -15.04 18.45 24.96
CA GLY A 769 -13.58 18.33 24.96
C GLY A 769 -12.87 19.65 24.67
N LEU A 770 -13.34 20.40 23.68
CA LEU A 770 -12.73 21.67 23.31
C LEU A 770 -12.85 22.71 24.43
N GLN A 771 -14.03 22.82 25.02
CA GLN A 771 -14.29 23.76 26.12
C GLN A 771 -13.45 23.42 27.35
N LEU A 772 -13.30 22.12 27.66
CA LEU A 772 -12.46 21.67 28.77
C LEU A 772 -10.99 22.08 28.57
N LEU A 773 -10.45 21.85 27.37
CA LEU A 773 -9.07 22.25 27.06
C LEU A 773 -8.90 23.77 27.15
N THR A 774 -9.83 24.55 26.60
CA THR A 774 -9.82 26.02 26.69
C THR A 774 -9.91 26.52 28.12
N ASP A 775 -10.76 25.93 28.96
CA ASP A 775 -10.88 26.31 30.38
C ASP A 775 -9.56 26.09 31.11
N ILE A 776 -8.91 24.94 30.93
CA ILE A 776 -7.61 24.62 31.55
C ILE A 776 -6.53 25.57 31.05
N ARG A 777 -6.56 25.88 29.74
CA ARG A 777 -5.61 26.77 29.08
C ARG A 777 -5.80 28.25 29.41
N THR A 778 -6.97 28.63 29.92
CA THR A 778 -7.26 29.97 30.45
C THR A 778 -7.19 30.01 31.97
N ASP A 779 -6.51 29.02 32.57
CA ASP A 779 -6.23 28.88 34.00
C ASP A 779 -7.50 28.80 34.87
N LYS A 780 -8.64 28.43 34.28
CA LYS A 780 -9.83 28.06 35.05
C LYS A 780 -9.59 26.69 35.68
N LYS A 781 -9.63 26.65 37.00
CA LYS A 781 -9.46 25.41 37.77
C LYS A 781 -10.62 24.44 37.47
N ARG A 782 -10.32 23.38 36.73
CA ARG A 782 -11.18 22.22 36.52
C ARG A 782 -10.49 21.02 37.15
N ASN A 783 -11.20 20.31 38.02
CA ASN A 783 -10.72 19.05 38.61
C ASN A 783 -11.66 17.93 38.19
N LEU A 784 -11.09 16.84 37.69
CA LEU A 784 -11.82 15.61 37.43
C LEU A 784 -11.46 14.59 38.50
N LYS A 785 -12.43 13.74 38.86
CA LYS A 785 -12.25 12.66 39.82
C LYS A 785 -12.97 11.43 39.33
N GLY A 786 -12.53 10.29 39.83
CA GLY A 786 -13.06 8.98 39.51
C GLY A 786 -12.79 8.58 38.07
N LYS A 787 -13.82 7.98 37.47
CA LYS A 787 -13.79 7.39 36.14
C LYS A 787 -14.31 8.36 35.09
N VAL A 788 -13.47 8.65 34.11
CA VAL A 788 -13.74 9.58 33.01
C VAL A 788 -13.87 8.80 31.71
N VAL A 789 -14.99 8.97 31.03
CA VAL A 789 -15.22 8.42 29.69
C VAL A 789 -15.05 9.53 28.66
N VAL A 790 -14.22 9.31 27.65
CA VAL A 790 -14.01 10.22 26.52
C VAL A 790 -14.59 9.61 25.25
N LEU A 791 -15.47 10.35 24.57
CA LEU A 791 -16.07 9.92 23.31
C LEU A 791 -15.35 10.60 22.14
N GLY A 792 -14.69 9.82 21.29
CA GLY A 792 -13.98 10.32 20.11
C GLY A 792 -12.70 9.56 19.81
N GLY A 793 -12.11 9.82 18.64
CA GLY A 793 -10.83 9.20 18.25
C GLY A 793 -9.87 10.14 17.53
N GLY A 794 -10.17 11.44 17.48
CA GLY A 794 -9.28 12.46 16.89
C GLY A 794 -8.28 13.03 17.90
N ASN A 795 -7.36 13.90 17.43
CA ASN A 795 -6.31 14.50 18.25
C ASN A 795 -6.85 15.17 19.54
N VAL A 796 -7.96 15.90 19.43
CA VAL A 796 -8.62 16.53 20.60
C VAL A 796 -9.04 15.50 21.64
N ALA A 797 -9.54 14.33 21.24
CA ALA A 797 -9.95 13.29 22.19
C ALA A 797 -8.75 12.72 22.95
N ILE A 798 -7.60 12.59 22.29
CA ILE A 798 -6.34 12.17 22.92
C ILE A 798 -5.83 13.25 23.88
N ASP A 799 -5.79 14.51 23.44
CA ASP A 799 -5.36 15.64 24.27
C ASP A 799 -6.23 15.79 25.52
N VAL A 800 -7.55 15.65 25.38
CA VAL A 800 -8.52 15.63 26.48
C VAL A 800 -8.23 14.49 27.44
N ALA A 801 -8.02 13.26 26.94
CA ALA A 801 -7.80 12.10 27.80
C ALA A 801 -6.51 12.25 28.64
N ARG A 802 -5.42 12.69 28.00
CA ARG A 802 -4.13 12.94 28.66
C ARG A 802 -4.21 14.10 29.65
N THR A 803 -4.98 15.13 29.30
CA THR A 803 -5.23 16.26 30.20
C THR A 803 -6.08 15.86 31.41
N ALA A 804 -7.09 15.00 31.21
CA ALA A 804 -7.95 14.51 32.29
C ALA A 804 -7.14 13.80 33.40
N LEU A 805 -6.14 12.99 33.02
CA LEU A 805 -5.22 12.35 33.97
C LEU A 805 -4.45 13.38 34.82
N ARG A 806 -3.96 14.46 34.20
CA ARG A 806 -3.18 15.52 34.86
C ARG A 806 -4.01 16.38 35.81
N ILE A 807 -5.32 16.48 35.60
CA ILE A 807 -6.25 17.24 36.47
C ILE A 807 -6.99 16.37 37.49
N GLY A 808 -6.52 15.14 37.72
CA GLY A 808 -6.91 14.30 38.87
C GLY A 808 -7.78 13.09 38.57
N ALA A 809 -8.08 12.79 37.30
CA ALA A 809 -8.82 11.56 36.95
C ALA A 809 -7.98 10.30 37.23
N GLN A 810 -8.59 9.24 37.77
CA GLN A 810 -7.90 7.99 38.11
C GLN A 810 -8.07 6.89 37.05
N ASP A 811 -9.20 6.87 36.33
CA ASP A 811 -9.49 5.89 35.27
C ASP A 811 -10.02 6.65 34.04
N VAL A 812 -9.19 6.83 33.01
CA VAL A 812 -9.58 7.53 31.77
C VAL A 812 -9.71 6.53 30.64
N GLN A 813 -10.92 6.46 30.07
CA GLN A 813 -11.24 5.51 29.00
C GLN A 813 -11.78 6.21 27.76
N ILE A 814 -11.13 5.99 26.62
CA ILE A 814 -11.60 6.45 25.32
C ILE A 814 -12.50 5.38 24.70
N PHE A 815 -13.67 5.78 24.20
CA PHE A 815 -14.55 4.93 23.41
C PHE A 815 -14.62 5.43 21.97
N TYR A 816 -14.32 4.54 21.02
CA TYR A 816 -14.30 4.85 19.60
C TYR A 816 -15.13 3.84 18.81
N ARG A 817 -15.92 4.35 17.86
CA ARG A 817 -16.90 3.55 17.09
C ARG A 817 -16.29 2.65 16.02
N ARG A 818 -14.98 2.71 15.80
CA ARG A 818 -14.24 1.95 14.79
C ARG A 818 -13.01 1.28 15.42
N THR A 819 -12.18 0.62 14.62
CA THR A 819 -10.94 0.00 15.09
C THR A 819 -9.92 1.04 15.57
N LYS A 820 -8.89 0.63 16.32
CA LYS A 820 -7.84 1.53 16.81
C LYS A 820 -7.04 2.10 15.63
N GLU A 821 -6.83 1.29 14.62
CA GLU A 821 -6.09 1.60 13.39
C GLU A 821 -6.80 2.66 12.54
N GLU A 822 -8.12 2.79 12.69
CA GLU A 822 -8.93 3.81 12.00
C GLU A 822 -9.06 5.12 12.78
N MET A 823 -8.43 5.25 13.97
CA MET A 823 -8.47 6.49 14.74
C MET A 823 -7.79 7.64 13.99
N PRO A 824 -8.45 8.80 13.78
CA PRO A 824 -7.86 9.95 13.10
C PRO A 824 -6.72 10.63 13.87
N ALA A 825 -6.56 10.32 15.16
CA ALA A 825 -5.48 10.88 15.96
C ALA A 825 -4.11 10.38 15.49
N TRP A 826 -3.09 11.22 15.64
CA TRP A 826 -1.73 10.85 15.27
C TRP A 826 -1.26 9.66 16.12
N ARG A 827 -0.77 8.61 15.46
CA ARG A 827 -0.35 7.34 16.10
C ARG A 827 0.56 7.54 17.30
N LYS A 828 1.52 8.47 17.20
CA LYS A 828 2.42 8.82 18.30
C LYS A 828 1.66 9.29 19.55
N ASP A 829 0.66 10.16 19.39
CA ASP A 829 -0.13 10.68 20.51
C ASP A 829 -0.99 9.57 21.14
N ILE A 830 -1.49 8.62 20.33
CA ILE A 830 -2.23 7.43 20.80
C ILE A 830 -1.31 6.55 21.66
N GLU A 831 -0.09 6.30 21.21
CA GLU A 831 0.92 5.50 21.94
C GLU A 831 1.31 6.19 23.25
N GLU A 832 1.60 7.49 23.24
CA GLU A 832 1.89 8.27 24.45
C GLU A 832 0.71 8.26 25.45
N ALA A 833 -0.54 8.31 24.99
CA ALA A 833 -1.70 8.24 25.86
C ALA A 833 -1.84 6.88 26.55
N ILE A 834 -1.55 5.79 25.83
CA ILE A 834 -1.55 4.44 26.39
C ILE A 834 -0.44 4.27 27.43
N GLU A 835 0.77 4.78 27.15
CA GLU A 835 1.89 4.79 28.10
C GLU A 835 1.54 5.55 29.39
N GLU A 836 0.75 6.63 29.29
CA GLU A 836 0.25 7.40 30.43
C GLU A 836 -0.91 6.73 31.19
N GLY A 837 -1.42 5.59 30.70
CA GLY A 837 -2.47 4.80 31.36
C GLY A 837 -3.88 4.98 30.79
N VAL A 838 -4.06 5.67 29.65
CA VAL A 838 -5.37 5.80 28.99
C VAL A 838 -5.78 4.47 28.35
N VAL A 839 -6.99 4.01 28.66
CA VAL A 839 -7.54 2.77 28.08
C VAL A 839 -8.37 3.09 26.83
N ILE A 840 -8.05 2.49 25.69
CA ILE A 840 -8.79 2.68 24.43
C ILE A 840 -9.72 1.49 24.19
N ASN A 841 -11.02 1.77 24.04
CA ASN A 841 -12.08 0.81 23.78
C ASN A 841 -12.63 0.99 22.36
N PRO A 842 -12.09 0.29 21.35
CA PRO A 842 -12.57 0.37 19.97
C PRO A 842 -13.87 -0.43 19.76
N LEU A 843 -14.54 -0.15 18.64
CA LEU A 843 -15.79 -0.79 18.18
C LEU A 843 -16.98 -0.60 19.13
N TRP A 844 -17.10 0.58 19.74
CA TRP A 844 -18.23 0.94 20.60
C TRP A 844 -18.81 2.30 20.21
N ALA A 845 -20.11 2.33 19.94
CA ALA A 845 -20.87 3.55 19.66
C ALA A 845 -21.78 3.90 20.84
N PRO A 846 -21.92 5.17 21.22
CA PRO A 846 -22.79 5.57 22.33
C PRO A 846 -24.27 5.37 21.96
N LYS A 847 -25.06 4.82 22.90
CA LYS A 847 -26.50 4.60 22.78
C LYS A 847 -27.31 5.68 23.49
N ARG A 848 -27.04 5.88 24.78
CA ARG A 848 -27.69 6.88 25.63
C ARG A 848 -26.85 7.19 26.87
N ILE A 849 -27.02 8.40 27.40
CA ILE A 849 -26.37 8.87 28.62
C ILE A 849 -27.31 8.58 29.81
N LEU A 850 -26.74 8.17 30.93
CA LEU A 850 -27.48 7.82 32.15
C LEU A 850 -27.15 8.87 33.23
N HIS A 851 -28.17 9.49 33.78
CA HIS A 851 -28.04 10.45 34.89
C HIS A 851 -29.10 10.17 35.96
N ASP A 852 -28.77 10.48 37.21
CA ASP A 852 -29.67 10.40 38.36
C ASP A 852 -29.65 11.75 39.09
N GLY A 853 -30.83 12.33 39.37
CA GLY A 853 -30.94 13.63 40.03
C GLY A 853 -30.23 14.80 39.33
N GLY A 854 -30.04 14.76 38.00
CA GLY A 854 -29.31 15.79 37.25
C GLY A 854 -27.79 15.62 37.22
N LYS A 855 -27.26 14.51 37.75
CA LYS A 855 -25.84 14.17 37.76
C LYS A 855 -25.57 12.90 36.95
N LEU A 856 -24.47 12.90 36.20
CA LEU A 856 -24.03 11.74 35.41
C LEU A 856 -23.81 10.51 36.32
N SER A 857 -24.36 9.36 35.90
CA SER A 857 -24.12 8.05 36.53
C SER A 857 -23.40 7.07 35.60
N GLY A 858 -23.44 7.30 34.30
CA GLY A 858 -22.75 6.48 33.30
C GLY A 858 -23.26 6.67 31.88
N ILE A 859 -22.85 5.77 30.99
CA ILE A 859 -23.25 5.75 29.59
C ILE A 859 -23.44 4.31 29.12
N GLU A 860 -24.42 4.10 28.24
CA GLU A 860 -24.66 2.82 27.57
C GLU A 860 -24.11 2.86 26.15
N PHE A 861 -23.37 1.83 25.76
CA PHE A 861 -22.80 1.64 24.42
C PHE A 861 -23.44 0.48 23.69
N MET A 862 -23.35 0.51 22.36
CA MET A 862 -23.68 -0.59 21.45
C MET A 862 -22.42 -1.02 20.70
N ARG A 863 -22.29 -2.32 20.43
CA ARG A 863 -21.15 -2.84 19.67
C ARG A 863 -21.25 -2.37 18.22
N SER A 864 -20.19 -1.73 17.73
CA SER A 864 -20.10 -1.36 16.32
C SER A 864 -19.68 -2.58 15.50
N LYS A 865 -20.32 -2.75 14.34
CA LYS A 865 -20.01 -3.78 13.34
C LYS A 865 -19.84 -3.13 11.99
N THR A 866 -18.83 -3.56 11.25
CA THR A 866 -18.68 -3.16 9.85
C THR A 866 -19.46 -4.15 9.00
N ILE A 867 -20.41 -3.66 8.21
CA ILE A 867 -21.13 -4.44 7.20
C ILE A 867 -20.58 -4.04 5.84
N PHE A 868 -20.42 -5.02 4.95
CA PHE A 868 -19.99 -4.77 3.58
C PHE A 868 -21.18 -4.94 2.64
N ASP A 869 -21.31 -4.03 1.68
CA ASP A 869 -22.26 -4.20 0.58
C ASP A 869 -21.73 -5.21 -0.47
N GLU A 870 -22.51 -5.46 -1.52
CA GLU A 870 -22.13 -6.37 -2.63
C GLU A 870 -20.89 -5.90 -3.40
N ASP A 871 -20.55 -4.61 -3.28
CA ASP A 871 -19.38 -3.97 -3.86
C ASP A 871 -18.20 -3.96 -2.88
N GLY A 872 -18.31 -4.58 -1.70
CA GLY A 872 -17.24 -4.65 -0.70
C GLY A 872 -16.98 -3.34 0.04
N ARG A 873 -17.85 -2.33 -0.10
CA ARG A 873 -17.76 -1.06 0.64
C ARG A 873 -18.24 -1.27 2.06
N SER A 874 -17.44 -0.82 3.01
CA SER A 874 -17.77 -0.87 4.43
C SER A 874 -18.73 0.24 4.82
N HIS A 875 -19.83 -0.12 5.47
CA HIS A 875 -20.68 0.79 6.23
C HIS A 875 -20.66 0.40 7.71
N LEU A 876 -20.59 1.42 8.57
CA LEU A 876 -20.65 1.21 10.00
C LEU A 876 -22.11 0.97 10.40
N SER A 877 -22.35 -0.17 11.03
CA SER A 877 -23.62 -0.54 11.66
C SER A 877 -23.42 -0.72 13.16
N VAL A 878 -24.52 -0.75 13.91
CA VAL A 878 -24.52 -1.00 15.36
C VAL A 878 -25.36 -2.24 15.65
N ASP A 879 -24.86 -3.07 16.55
CA ASP A 879 -25.61 -4.19 17.10
C ASP A 879 -26.30 -3.73 18.39
N GLU A 880 -27.59 -3.45 18.31
CA GLU A 880 -28.37 -2.98 19.46
C GLU A 880 -28.60 -4.04 20.53
N GLN A 881 -28.37 -5.32 20.22
CA GLN A 881 -28.48 -6.43 21.17
C GLN A 881 -27.20 -6.60 21.99
N SER A 882 -26.06 -6.22 21.44
CA SER A 882 -24.77 -6.23 22.13
C SER A 882 -24.51 -4.88 22.78
N THR A 883 -25.11 -4.65 23.96
CA THR A 883 -24.90 -3.43 24.74
C THR A 883 -23.93 -3.61 25.89
N ARG A 884 -23.29 -2.52 26.30
CA ARG A 884 -22.41 -2.46 27.48
C ARG A 884 -22.68 -1.17 28.24
N ARG A 885 -22.99 -1.28 29.53
CA ARG A 885 -23.11 -0.13 30.43
C ARG A 885 -21.77 0.13 31.12
N ILE A 886 -21.37 1.39 31.14
CA ILE A 886 -20.16 1.86 31.82
C ILE A 886 -20.56 2.96 32.80
N ASN A 887 -20.23 2.76 34.08
CA ASN A 887 -20.37 3.83 35.07
C ASN A 887 -19.27 4.87 34.83
N ALA A 888 -19.59 6.15 34.99
CA ALA A 888 -18.66 7.25 34.77
C ALA A 888 -19.03 8.43 35.67
N ASP A 889 -18.02 9.02 36.30
CA ASP A 889 -18.13 10.24 37.10
C ASP A 889 -18.05 11.49 36.22
N ALA A 890 -17.39 11.38 35.07
CA ALA A 890 -17.42 12.40 34.02
C ALA A 890 -17.47 11.79 32.62
N LEU A 891 -18.18 12.46 31.71
CA LEU A 891 -18.28 12.14 30.30
C LEU A 891 -17.78 13.33 29.50
N ILE A 892 -16.77 13.12 28.64
CA ILE A 892 -16.20 14.17 27.80
C ILE A 892 -16.47 13.86 26.33
N ILE A 893 -17.26 14.72 25.69
CA ILE A 893 -17.68 14.56 24.30
C ILE A 893 -16.69 15.28 23.37
N SER A 894 -16.01 14.52 22.50
CA SER A 894 -14.95 15.00 21.59
C SER A 894 -15.16 14.46 20.15
N ILE A 895 -16.38 14.61 19.61
CA ILE A 895 -16.79 14.05 18.30
C ILE A 895 -16.57 14.98 17.09
N GLY A 896 -15.78 16.05 17.24
CA GLY A 896 -15.36 16.95 16.16
C GLY A 896 -15.71 18.41 16.41
N GLN A 897 -15.08 19.31 15.63
CA GLN A 897 -15.34 20.75 15.66
C GLN A 897 -16.10 21.15 14.37
N ALA A 898 -16.80 22.27 14.39
CA ALA A 898 -17.41 22.88 13.21
C ALA A 898 -17.03 24.37 13.09
N PRO A 899 -17.10 24.95 11.88
CA PRO A 899 -17.04 26.39 11.71
C PRO A 899 -18.12 27.08 12.56
N ASP A 900 -17.76 28.16 13.25
CA ASP A 900 -18.75 29.05 13.84
C ASP A 900 -19.08 30.13 12.81
N ILE A 901 -20.33 30.19 12.36
CA ILE A 901 -20.81 31.15 11.36
C ILE A 901 -21.80 32.15 11.96
N SER A 902 -21.95 32.16 13.29
CA SER A 902 -22.89 33.03 14.00
C SER A 902 -22.60 34.52 13.79
N PHE A 903 -21.33 34.87 13.54
CA PHE A 903 -20.88 36.23 13.25
C PHE A 903 -21.19 36.70 11.81
N LEU A 904 -21.53 35.79 10.89
CA LEU A 904 -21.94 36.12 9.51
C LEU A 904 -23.47 36.23 9.44
N THR A 905 -24.00 37.45 9.49
CA THR A 905 -25.45 37.71 9.40
C THR A 905 -26.02 37.20 8.08
N LYS A 906 -27.31 36.80 8.05
CA LYS A 906 -27.97 36.35 6.79
C LYS A 906 -27.95 37.40 5.68
N ASP A 907 -27.74 38.67 6.03
CA ASP A 907 -27.68 39.81 5.11
C ASP A 907 -26.30 40.00 4.45
N THR A 908 -25.26 39.26 4.86
CA THR A 908 -23.90 39.37 4.29
C THR A 908 -23.76 38.84 2.86
N GLN A 909 -24.78 38.19 2.28
CA GLN A 909 -24.78 37.62 0.92
C GLN A 909 -23.66 36.62 0.60
N LEU A 910 -22.87 36.16 1.58
CA LEU A 910 -21.82 35.14 1.37
C LEU A 910 -22.43 33.75 1.19
N GLU A 911 -22.02 33.06 0.12
CA GLU A 911 -22.51 31.71 -0.20
C GLU A 911 -21.98 30.64 0.76
N ARG A 912 -22.82 29.64 1.04
CA ARG A 912 -22.53 28.56 1.99
C ARG A 912 -22.35 27.22 1.27
N ALA A 913 -21.36 26.46 1.69
CA ALA A 913 -21.14 25.09 1.24
C ALA A 913 -22.06 24.10 1.99
N LEU A 914 -22.08 22.84 1.53
CA LEU A 914 -22.99 21.76 1.93
C LEU A 914 -22.94 21.33 3.42
N TRP A 915 -22.12 21.99 4.24
CA TRP A 915 -21.93 21.67 5.67
C TRP A 915 -21.86 22.91 6.58
N GLY A 916 -22.28 24.08 6.06
CA GLY A 916 -22.30 25.33 6.81
C GLY A 916 -20.99 26.13 6.79
N SER A 917 -19.91 25.65 6.15
CA SER A 917 -18.72 26.46 5.86
C SER A 917 -18.97 27.45 4.70
N LEU A 918 -18.09 28.44 4.52
CA LEU A 918 -18.15 29.35 3.37
C LEU A 918 -17.77 28.61 2.07
N ALA A 919 -18.52 28.89 1.00
CA ALA A 919 -18.14 28.48 -0.34
C ALA A 919 -17.01 29.38 -0.87
N VAL A 920 -15.91 28.77 -1.30
CA VAL A 920 -14.76 29.46 -1.89
C VAL A 920 -14.28 28.71 -3.12
N ASP A 921 -13.64 29.43 -4.05
CA ASP A 921 -12.84 28.80 -5.09
C ASP A 921 -11.66 28.06 -4.45
N GLU A 922 -11.49 26.76 -4.71
CA GLU A 922 -10.46 25.94 -4.07
C GLU A 922 -9.02 26.39 -4.42
N ASN A 923 -8.84 27.08 -5.55
CA ASN A 923 -7.51 27.51 -6.00
C ASN A 923 -7.13 28.89 -5.43
N SER A 924 -8.01 29.89 -5.54
CA SER A 924 -7.76 31.27 -5.11
C SER A 924 -8.24 31.57 -3.70
N LEU A 925 -9.10 30.73 -3.11
CA LEU A 925 -9.80 30.98 -1.84
C LEU A 925 -10.74 32.19 -1.87
N SER A 926 -11.09 32.71 -3.06
CA SER A 926 -12.03 33.82 -3.20
C SER A 926 -13.47 33.38 -2.93
N THR A 927 -14.21 34.22 -2.24
CA THR A 927 -15.66 34.06 -2.04
C THR A 927 -16.45 34.57 -3.26
N ASN A 928 -17.78 34.52 -3.19
CA ASN A 928 -18.66 35.14 -4.18
C ASN A 928 -18.62 36.68 -4.17
N ILE A 929 -18.02 37.31 -3.16
CA ILE A 929 -17.87 38.76 -3.07
C ILE A 929 -16.44 39.17 -3.48
N PRO A 930 -16.26 40.03 -4.50
CA PRO A 930 -14.94 40.51 -4.91
C PRO A 930 -14.18 41.18 -3.76
N GLY A 931 -12.90 40.83 -3.61
CA GLY A 931 -12.03 41.34 -2.55
C GLY A 931 -12.12 40.59 -1.23
N ILE A 932 -13.06 39.65 -1.07
CA ILE A 932 -13.20 38.83 0.14
C ILE A 932 -12.73 37.40 -0.13
N PHE A 933 -11.80 36.93 0.70
CA PHE A 933 -11.20 35.61 0.68
C PHE A 933 -11.45 34.90 2.01
N ALA A 934 -11.54 33.56 2.00
CA ALA A 934 -11.70 32.78 3.23
C ALA A 934 -10.89 31.48 3.20
N GLY A 935 -10.27 31.12 4.32
CA GLY A 935 -9.34 29.99 4.36
C GLY A 935 -9.09 29.42 5.76
N GLY A 936 -8.17 28.46 5.80
CA GLY A 936 -7.89 27.65 6.99
C GLY A 936 -9.05 26.72 7.34
N ASP A 937 -9.07 26.28 8.60
CA ASP A 937 -10.06 25.33 9.10
C ASP A 937 -11.51 25.83 9.00
N PHE A 938 -11.70 27.13 8.78
CA PHE A 938 -13.00 27.75 8.56
C PHE A 938 -13.68 27.26 7.27
N THR A 939 -12.93 27.03 6.19
CA THR A 939 -13.46 26.55 4.91
C THR A 939 -13.35 25.05 4.75
N THR A 940 -12.25 24.45 5.20
CA THR A 940 -11.97 23.01 5.03
C THR A 940 -12.47 22.13 6.19
N GLY A 941 -12.85 22.73 7.32
CA GLY A 941 -12.99 22.02 8.59
C GLY A 941 -11.64 21.76 9.27
N PRO A 942 -11.64 21.21 10.50
CA PRO A 942 -10.45 21.01 11.31
C PRO A 942 -9.35 20.25 10.58
N SER A 943 -8.15 20.82 10.54
CA SER A 943 -7.02 20.25 9.80
C SER A 943 -5.73 20.25 10.62
N THR A 944 -4.58 20.20 9.96
CA THR A 944 -3.26 20.21 10.62
C THR A 944 -2.65 21.60 10.52
N VAL A 945 -1.83 22.00 11.49
CA VAL A 945 -1.22 23.34 11.52
C VAL A 945 -0.52 23.72 10.21
N ILE A 946 0.18 22.77 9.58
CA ILE A 946 0.90 23.02 8.32
C ILE A 946 -0.04 23.24 7.12
N ARG A 947 -1.26 22.68 7.14
CA ARG A 947 -2.30 22.97 6.13
C ARG A 947 -2.91 24.36 6.35
N ALA A 948 -3.12 24.76 7.60
CA ALA A 948 -3.56 26.12 7.92
C ALA A 948 -2.53 27.17 7.46
N ILE A 949 -1.24 26.94 7.71
CA ILE A 949 -0.13 27.77 7.21
C ILE A 949 -0.15 27.82 5.67
N ALA A 950 -0.28 26.67 5.00
CA ALA A 950 -0.36 26.62 3.54
C ALA A 950 -1.56 27.41 2.98
N SER A 951 -2.72 27.34 3.65
CA SER A 951 -3.91 28.10 3.29
C SER A 951 -3.72 29.61 3.47
N GLY A 952 -3.11 30.05 4.58
CA GLY A 952 -2.76 31.45 4.81
C GLY A 952 -1.80 32.00 3.75
N ARG A 953 -0.75 31.25 3.41
CA ARG A 953 0.19 31.61 2.33
C ARG A 953 -0.50 31.69 0.97
N ARG A 954 -1.40 30.74 0.66
CA ARG A 954 -2.20 30.74 -0.57
C ARG A 954 -3.10 31.97 -0.64
N ALA A 955 -3.77 32.32 0.45
CA ALA A 955 -4.62 33.52 0.52
C ALA A 955 -3.82 34.80 0.27
N ALA A 956 -2.65 34.95 0.89
CA ALA A 956 -1.77 36.10 0.64
C ALA A 956 -1.41 36.25 -0.85
N LEU A 957 -1.02 35.15 -1.51
CA LEU A 957 -0.71 35.14 -2.95
C LEU A 957 -1.93 35.44 -3.83
N ALA A 958 -3.12 34.96 -3.43
CA ALA A 958 -4.35 35.23 -4.15
C ALA A 958 -4.78 36.71 -4.03
N ILE A 959 -4.64 37.28 -2.83
CA ILE A 959 -4.93 38.69 -2.55
C ILE A 959 -3.97 39.61 -3.31
N ASP A 960 -2.66 39.34 -3.30
CA ASP A 960 -1.69 40.09 -4.10
C ASP A 960 -2.06 40.08 -5.59
N ARG A 961 -2.39 38.92 -6.14
CA ARG A 961 -2.84 38.80 -7.55
C ARG A 961 -4.09 39.61 -7.83
N TYR A 962 -5.08 39.54 -6.93
CA TYR A 962 -6.32 40.30 -7.05
C TYR A 962 -6.07 41.81 -7.04
N LEU A 963 -5.29 42.31 -6.09
CA LEU A 963 -4.95 43.73 -5.96
C LEU A 963 -4.09 44.25 -7.12
N LEU A 964 -3.31 43.37 -7.77
CA LEU A 964 -2.57 43.68 -8.99
C LEU A 964 -3.40 43.51 -10.28
N GLY A 965 -4.67 43.12 -10.19
CA GLY A 965 -5.55 42.90 -11.34
C GLY A 965 -5.14 41.71 -12.24
N LYS A 966 -4.33 40.78 -11.72
CA LYS A 966 -3.87 39.59 -12.47
C LYS A 966 -5.00 38.56 -12.57
N LYS A 967 -5.31 38.12 -13.79
CA LYS A 967 -6.32 37.08 -14.08
C LYS A 967 -5.68 35.69 -14.23
N GLY A 968 -6.49 34.63 -14.12
CA GLY A 968 -6.07 33.23 -14.29
C GLY A 968 -5.73 32.51 -12.98
N ARG A 969 -5.53 31.19 -13.07
CA ARG A 969 -5.27 30.28 -11.94
C ARG A 969 -4.04 30.72 -11.15
N LEU A 970 -4.10 30.62 -9.82
CA LEU A 970 -2.95 30.77 -8.93
C LEU A 970 -2.08 29.51 -9.02
N GLU A 971 -0.85 29.67 -9.49
CA GLU A 971 0.16 28.62 -9.54
C GLU A 971 1.14 28.79 -8.37
N ILE A 972 1.41 27.71 -7.63
CA ILE A 972 2.35 27.68 -6.52
C ILE A 972 3.30 26.51 -6.77
N PHE A 973 4.52 26.80 -7.19
CA PHE A 973 5.53 25.79 -7.49
C PHE A 973 6.44 25.54 -6.28
N ASP A 974 7.05 24.36 -6.26
CA ASP A 974 8.21 24.10 -5.43
C ASP A 974 9.40 24.88 -6.02
N GLU A 975 10.08 25.67 -5.20
CA GLU A 975 11.30 26.39 -5.61
C GLU A 975 12.39 26.18 -4.57
N LYS A 976 13.64 26.33 -4.98
CA LYS A 976 14.80 26.32 -4.09
C LYS A 976 15.02 27.70 -3.46
N SER A 977 15.32 27.71 -2.17
CA SER A 977 15.80 28.91 -1.48
C SER A 977 17.16 29.32 -2.03
N ALA A 978 17.40 30.63 -2.14
CA ALA A 978 18.69 31.14 -2.58
C ALA A 978 19.76 30.84 -1.53
N MET A 979 20.84 30.18 -1.94
CA MET A 979 21.95 29.84 -1.05
C MET A 979 23.17 30.71 -1.40
N PRO A 980 23.76 31.43 -0.42
CA PRO A 980 24.96 32.25 -0.65
C PRO A 980 26.18 31.41 -1.08
N GLU A 981 26.25 30.16 -0.62
CA GLU A 981 27.31 29.20 -0.93
C GLU A 981 26.70 27.81 -1.15
N PRO A 982 27.24 27.00 -2.07
CA PRO A 982 26.87 25.59 -2.19
C PRO A 982 27.30 24.86 -0.91
N LEU A 983 26.33 24.47 -0.07
CA LEU A 983 26.58 23.57 1.04
C LEU A 983 26.77 22.16 0.48
N GLY A 984 28.02 21.85 0.14
CA GLY A 984 28.48 20.51 -0.20
C GLY A 984 28.44 19.64 1.05
N LEU A 985 27.28 19.09 1.38
CA LEU A 985 27.29 17.83 2.11
C LEU A 985 27.84 16.81 1.12
N ALA A 986 29.10 16.43 1.33
CA ALA A 986 29.78 15.48 0.48
C ALA A 986 28.91 14.23 0.37
N LEU A 987 28.65 13.82 -0.88
CA LEU A 987 28.17 12.48 -1.23
C LEU A 987 29.21 11.39 -0.85
N GLU A 988 30.30 11.78 -0.19
CA GLU A 988 31.42 10.95 0.21
C GLU A 988 30.98 10.03 1.35
N GLU A 989 30.92 8.74 1.00
CA GLU A 989 30.45 7.61 1.81
C GLU A 989 28.92 7.53 1.98
N GLN A 990 28.20 7.41 0.86
CA GLN A 990 27.01 6.54 0.84
C GLN A 990 27.44 5.10 1.09
N SER A 991 27.74 4.76 2.35
CA SER A 991 27.74 3.37 2.76
C SER A 991 26.30 2.85 2.70
N PRO A 992 26.06 1.64 2.16
CA PRO A 992 24.76 0.98 2.25
C PRO A 992 24.35 0.64 3.69
N ASP A 993 25.22 0.89 4.68
CA ASP A 993 24.94 0.65 6.10
C ASP A 993 23.74 1.46 6.60
N GLU A 994 22.84 0.75 7.29
CA GLU A 994 21.73 1.36 8.02
C GLU A 994 22.28 2.30 9.11
N LYS A 995 21.80 3.56 9.11
CA LYS A 995 22.15 4.55 10.14
C LYS A 995 20.89 4.84 10.95
N PRO A 996 20.83 4.45 12.24
CA PRO A 996 19.63 4.64 13.04
C PRO A 996 19.31 6.12 13.20
N ARG A 997 18.02 6.44 13.27
CA ARG A 997 17.52 7.79 13.54
C ARG A 997 17.92 8.23 14.94
N ALA A 998 18.31 9.50 15.10
CA ALA A 998 18.56 10.09 16.41
C ALA A 998 17.30 10.02 17.28
N GLY A 999 17.43 9.36 18.44
CA GLY A 999 16.34 9.24 19.42
C GLY A 999 16.02 10.57 20.08
N LEU A 1000 14.73 10.83 20.33
CA LEU A 1000 14.29 11.94 21.15
C LEU A 1000 14.15 11.50 22.60
N GLU A 1001 14.66 12.32 23.52
CA GLU A 1001 14.47 12.07 24.94
C GLU A 1001 13.03 12.47 25.35
N MET A 1002 12.32 11.52 25.95
CA MET A 1002 10.97 11.72 26.48
C MET A 1002 11.00 11.66 28.01
N GLU A 1003 10.19 12.49 28.67
CA GLU A 1003 9.94 12.36 30.10
C GLU A 1003 9.32 10.98 30.42
N LYS A 1004 9.62 10.42 31.60
CA LYS A 1004 9.05 9.13 32.02
C LYS A 1004 7.53 9.26 32.25
N PRO A 1005 6.70 8.25 31.90
CA PRO A 1005 5.25 8.33 32.02
C PRO A 1005 4.75 8.83 33.38
N GLU A 1006 5.36 8.37 34.48
CA GLU A 1006 4.97 8.77 35.85
C GLU A 1006 5.29 10.24 36.15
N ALA A 1007 6.29 10.82 35.48
CA ALA A 1007 6.64 12.23 35.57
C ALA A 1007 5.71 13.09 34.70
N ARG A 1008 5.29 12.58 33.52
CA ARG A 1008 4.39 13.29 32.59
C ARG A 1008 3.05 13.68 33.24
N LEU A 1009 2.59 12.90 34.21
CA LEU A 1009 1.29 13.10 34.88
C LEU A 1009 1.30 14.17 35.99
N LYS A 1010 2.47 14.63 36.43
CA LYS A 1010 2.60 15.50 37.62
C LYS A 1010 2.25 16.96 37.33
N ASP A 1011 2.50 17.41 36.12
CA ASP A 1011 2.32 18.79 35.72
C ASP A 1011 2.09 18.90 34.19
N PHE A 1012 2.12 20.12 33.69
CA PHE A 1012 1.90 20.46 32.29
C PHE A 1012 3.18 20.85 31.55
N ARG A 1013 4.37 20.48 32.08
CA ARG A 1013 5.63 20.78 31.41
C ARG A 1013 5.75 20.02 30.09
N GLU A 1014 6.55 20.57 29.18
CA GLU A 1014 6.82 19.95 27.89
C GLU A 1014 7.44 18.55 28.09
N VAL A 1015 6.84 17.52 27.47
CA VAL A 1015 7.22 16.11 27.73
C VAL A 1015 8.25 15.56 26.74
N GLU A 1016 8.30 16.12 25.53
CA GLU A 1016 9.30 15.78 24.51
C GLU A 1016 10.43 16.80 24.57
N LYS A 1017 11.68 16.36 24.69
CA LYS A 1017 12.86 17.24 24.68
C LYS A 1017 13.36 17.47 23.24
N GLY A 1018 14.15 18.53 23.05
CA GLY A 1018 14.84 18.81 21.79
C GLY A 1018 16.06 17.91 21.58
N LEU A 1019 16.59 17.87 20.36
CA LEU A 1019 17.88 17.23 20.09
C LEU A 1019 19.02 18.07 20.67
N GLU A 1020 20.08 17.42 21.14
CA GLU A 1020 21.36 18.07 21.38
C GLU A 1020 22.02 18.44 20.04
N GLU A 1021 22.97 19.39 20.06
CA GLU A 1021 23.64 19.87 18.84
C GLU A 1021 24.34 18.74 18.07
N SER A 1022 25.06 17.86 18.78
CA SER A 1022 25.74 16.70 18.18
C SER A 1022 24.76 15.74 17.51
N GLN A 1023 23.60 15.50 18.14
CA GLN A 1023 22.54 14.66 17.60
C GLN A 1023 21.88 15.31 16.38
N ALA A 1024 21.65 16.63 16.42
CA ALA A 1024 21.07 17.37 15.30
C ALA A 1024 22.01 17.39 14.09
N LEU A 1025 23.32 17.56 14.30
CA LEU A 1025 24.31 17.47 13.23
C LEU A 1025 24.35 16.06 12.61
N TYR A 1026 24.43 15.02 13.44
CA TYR A 1026 24.38 13.63 12.98
C TYR A 1026 23.12 13.35 12.15
N GLU A 1027 21.96 13.73 12.67
CA GLU A 1027 20.67 13.49 12.04
C GLU A 1027 20.52 14.27 10.73
N ALA A 1028 21.04 15.50 10.67
CA ALA A 1028 21.05 16.30 9.44
C ALA A 1028 21.96 15.69 8.36
N MET A 1029 23.11 15.10 8.75
CA MET A 1029 24.03 14.40 7.84
C MET A 1029 23.45 13.09 7.26
N ARG A 1030 22.38 12.53 7.84
CA ARG A 1030 21.68 11.35 7.25
C ARG A 1030 20.93 11.68 5.96
N CYS A 1031 20.68 12.96 5.68
CA CYS A 1031 19.95 13.42 4.50
C CYS A 1031 20.68 13.03 3.20
N LEU A 1032 19.99 12.32 2.30
CA LEU A 1032 20.55 11.85 1.02
C LEU A 1032 20.74 12.96 -0.03
N ARG A 1033 20.32 14.20 0.24
CA ARG A 1033 20.32 15.31 -0.72
C ARG A 1033 19.76 14.93 -2.10
N CYS A 1034 18.64 14.21 -2.11
CA CYS A 1034 18.00 13.75 -3.36
C CYS A 1034 17.52 14.89 -4.28
N ASP A 1035 17.49 16.13 -3.75
CA ASP A 1035 17.29 17.35 -4.53
C ASP A 1035 18.40 17.64 -5.54
N LEU A 1036 19.63 17.16 -5.30
CA LEU A 1036 20.78 17.40 -6.17
C LEU A 1036 20.91 16.37 -7.30
N GLU A 1037 20.11 15.29 -7.30
CA GLU A 1037 20.22 14.22 -8.31
C GLU A 1037 19.94 14.71 -9.73
N ARG A 1038 19.13 15.78 -9.87
CA ARG A 1038 18.84 16.43 -11.15
C ARG A 1038 20.00 17.24 -11.71
N ASP A 1039 20.84 17.82 -10.84
CA ASP A 1039 21.98 18.64 -11.27
C ASP A 1039 23.16 17.76 -11.74
N LEU A 1040 23.06 16.43 -11.52
CA LEU A 1040 24.04 15.41 -11.88
C LEU A 1040 23.67 14.62 -13.16
N ARG A 1041 22.45 14.77 -13.70
CA ARG A 1041 21.98 14.13 -14.94
C ARG A 1041 21.94 15.14 -16.09
#